data_AF-A0A4Y4BYY4-F1
#
_entry.id   AF-A0A4Y4BYY4-F1
#
_cell.length_a   1.000
_cell.length_b   1.000
_cell.length_c   1.000
_cell.angle_alpha   90.00
_cell.angle_beta   90.00
_cell.angle_gamma   90.00
#
_symmetry.space_group_name_H-M   'P 1'
#
loop_
_entity.id
_entity.type
_entity.pdbx_description
1 polymer ?
#
loop_
_entity_poly.entity_id
_entity_poly.type
_entity_poly.pdbx_seq_one_letter_code
_entity_poly.pdbx_strand_id
1 'polypeptide(L)'
;MTTATDSPSREAVRKAAAAKEDAAAVATSAADAAKADPDNDQLADELREARNAQRRAARALKKAEEALESEETGDAPEDAEDATPAEELSPVDAARAELRRLEDAQAELTAATVRADAAAEADPGNSNLFAAARKARWDELKGTKAVQKAATALAEAEAAAPETASADDVEDATDTTDAADDTDDTDAAPAGPLTIADAERQLADAESATEAAEAAAEAAPDDKQLSAAARRARAAQKKAARALKRARKAAVEGDDADGSAESEDAAAETSTETPVAEVPAAAEVPGPQAAPAAAATPSAPVLTQDTLALVSSGASVLAVAADASERAAAADPTNTLLAEAARSARAAAQQAAQAVAAAAALHGAAPTVAAQAVAPATPAAPAEPAPAAEADVTAEPETSAEPETPAEDPAVIEAREALAAAEETQNGFAAATLKAEAAAEAEPGNSDLFSAARKARWDELKASKAVQKATAALEKAIADAPPAPRVLTDEEKEDRKAPKPQGQWLIDGKEPLNGDERIKQEDAGLAVADRVREIYAKEGFDSIPPEDLAPRFKWIGMYTQRRQDMDGEQTGTLTNAELQDRYFMMRIRLDGGQVTPQQLRVIGGISADFARNTADFTDRQNIQLHWIRIEDVPEIWDRLAAVNLDTFFGCGDVPRVVLGSPVAGVSKDEIIDATPAIREIKENWLTRDEFTNLPRKFKTAISGNRRQDVTHEIQDVSFIGSEHPEHGPGFDLWVGGGLSTNPMFAQRLGVWVPLDEVPEVWAGVVRIFRDYGYRKLRNRARLKFLVADWGVEKFRRILEEDYVGHTLIDGPEPEVWPGYRDHVGVHEQRDGKFYVGVKPTVGHTEGDQLVRLADLAEERGITQIRTTPDKELIFLGLEQDAVDDLAEALEKEGLSARPSSFRRDIISCTGLEYCKLALVTTKQRAISLADQLEEKLGDLDVPLKISLNGCPNSCARTQVADIGLKGQIVTDDDGNRVEGFQVHLGGALGMHPDWGKKLRGHKVTSAGLDDYVVRVVENYKENRTSADEQFRDWVLRAPEEQLQ
;
A
#
# COMPACT_ATOMS: atom_id res chain seq x y z
N MET A 1 -56.67 48.79 24.29
CA MET A 1 -57.02 47.68 23.37
C MET A 1 -56.98 48.20 21.96
N THR A 2 -55.91 47.92 21.24
CA THR A 2 -55.84 47.77 19.77
C THR A 2 -54.39 47.41 19.42
N THR A 3 -54.23 46.12 19.12
CA THR A 3 -53.31 45.53 18.12
C THR A 3 -51.85 45.95 18.16
N ALA A 4 -51.04 45.17 18.88
CA ALA A 4 -49.62 45.02 18.58
C ALA A 4 -49.50 44.59 17.11
N THR A 5 -48.90 45.42 16.28
CA THR A 5 -48.45 45.02 14.96
C THR A 5 -47.37 43.94 15.16
N ASP A 6 -47.64 42.71 14.73
CA ASP A 6 -46.61 41.66 14.65
C ASP A 6 -45.47 42.21 13.77
N SER A 7 -44.24 42.21 14.29
CA SER A 7 -43.07 42.45 13.46
C SER A 7 -43.02 41.36 12.35
N PRO A 8 -42.57 41.71 11.13
CA PRO A 8 -42.34 40.74 10.05
C PRO A 8 -41.52 39.53 10.50
N SER A 9 -40.58 39.71 11.42
CA SER A 9 -39.73 38.64 11.96
C SER A 9 -40.50 37.72 12.91
N ARG A 10 -41.43 38.26 13.72
CA ARG A 10 -42.34 37.43 14.55
C ARG A 10 -43.31 36.62 13.69
N GLU A 11 -43.79 37.19 12.59
CA GLU A 11 -44.62 36.45 11.63
C GLU A 11 -43.80 35.37 10.90
N ALA A 12 -42.54 35.64 10.56
CA ALA A 12 -41.62 34.69 9.94
C ALA A 12 -41.31 33.50 10.86
N VAL A 13 -41.06 33.74 12.16
CA VAL A 13 -40.89 32.68 13.17
C VAL A 13 -42.14 31.81 13.26
N ARG A 14 -43.34 32.40 13.35
CA ARG A 14 -44.60 31.63 13.40
C ARG A 14 -44.82 30.77 12.14
N LYS A 15 -44.54 31.32 10.95
CA LYS A 15 -44.65 30.56 9.68
C LYS A 15 -43.63 29.43 9.60
N ALA A 16 -42.39 29.67 10.02
CA ALA A 16 -41.34 28.65 10.03
C ALA A 16 -41.61 27.55 11.06
N ALA A 17 -42.20 27.90 12.21
CA ALA A 17 -42.60 26.94 13.24
C ALA A 17 -43.74 26.04 12.74
N ALA A 18 -44.76 26.61 12.12
CA ALA A 18 -45.85 25.83 11.49
C ALA A 18 -45.32 24.91 10.39
N ALA A 19 -44.42 25.39 9.53
CA ALA A 19 -43.80 24.58 8.48
C ALA A 19 -42.96 23.41 9.04
N LYS A 20 -42.32 23.60 10.20
CA LYS A 20 -41.58 22.55 10.90
C LYS A 20 -42.51 21.48 11.46
N GLU A 21 -43.65 21.86 12.03
CA GLU A 21 -44.67 20.93 12.51
C GLU A 21 -45.31 20.13 11.37
N ASP A 22 -45.67 20.79 10.27
CA ASP A 22 -46.21 20.13 9.08
C ASP A 22 -45.22 19.13 8.48
N ALA A 23 -43.94 19.52 8.33
CA ALA A 23 -42.90 18.63 7.83
C ALA A 23 -42.62 17.46 8.78
N ALA A 24 -42.76 17.65 10.09
CA ALA A 24 -42.64 16.58 11.08
C ALA A 24 -43.80 15.58 11.01
N ALA A 25 -45.02 16.06 10.76
CA ALA A 25 -46.19 15.21 10.55
C ALA A 25 -46.05 14.36 9.29
N VAL A 26 -45.58 14.95 8.18
CA VAL A 26 -45.30 14.22 6.92
C VAL A 26 -44.20 13.18 7.12
N ALA A 27 -43.11 13.51 7.80
CA ALA A 27 -42.04 12.56 8.11
C ALA A 27 -42.51 11.39 8.99
N THR A 28 -43.43 11.65 9.92
CA THR A 28 -44.04 10.61 10.77
C THR A 28 -44.93 9.68 9.95
N SER A 29 -45.79 10.23 9.08
CA SER A 29 -46.64 9.41 8.20
C SER A 29 -45.83 8.58 7.20
N ALA A 30 -44.74 9.14 6.64
CA ALA A 30 -43.85 8.39 5.74
C ALA A 30 -43.09 7.29 6.50
N ALA A 31 -42.74 7.52 7.76
CA ALA A 31 -42.09 6.50 8.60
C ALA A 31 -43.05 5.34 8.93
N ASP A 32 -44.31 5.64 9.20
CA ASP A 32 -45.33 4.60 9.44
C ASP A 32 -45.63 3.79 8.17
N ALA A 33 -45.65 4.44 7.00
CA ALA A 33 -45.82 3.78 5.71
C ALA A 33 -44.64 2.85 5.36
N ALA A 34 -43.40 3.34 5.47
CA ALA A 34 -42.19 2.55 5.23
C ALA A 34 -42.04 1.39 6.24
N LYS A 35 -42.56 1.53 7.46
CA LYS A 35 -42.56 0.47 8.47
C LYS A 35 -43.60 -0.62 8.17
N ALA A 36 -44.69 -0.27 7.50
CA ALA A 36 -45.74 -1.22 7.12
C ALA A 36 -45.30 -2.12 5.94
N ASP A 37 -44.37 -1.66 5.10
CA ASP A 37 -43.82 -2.41 3.97
C ASP A 37 -42.30 -2.12 3.79
N PRO A 38 -41.42 -2.85 4.52
CA PRO A 38 -40.00 -2.54 4.60
C PRO A 38 -39.18 -2.79 3.33
N ASP A 39 -39.70 -3.60 2.39
CA ASP A 39 -38.99 -4.01 1.17
C ASP A 39 -39.35 -3.12 -0.04
N ASN A 40 -40.09 -2.02 0.19
CA ASN A 40 -40.53 -1.11 -0.85
C ASN A 40 -39.61 0.12 -0.95
N ASP A 41 -38.67 0.08 -1.90
CA ASP A 41 -37.64 1.12 -2.11
C ASP A 41 -38.25 2.52 -2.32
N GLN A 42 -39.43 2.61 -2.92
CA GLN A 42 -40.11 3.90 -3.14
C GLN A 42 -40.55 4.54 -1.81
N LEU A 43 -41.05 3.75 -0.86
CA LEU A 43 -41.44 4.25 0.47
C LEU A 43 -40.21 4.62 1.32
N ALA A 44 -39.09 3.92 1.13
CA ALA A 44 -37.82 4.25 1.78
C ALA A 44 -37.25 5.59 1.30
N ASP A 45 -37.36 5.86 -0.01
CA ASP A 45 -36.96 7.13 -0.62
C ASP A 45 -37.90 8.28 -0.19
N GLU A 46 -39.22 8.06 -0.17
CA GLU A 46 -40.21 9.02 0.33
C GLU A 46 -39.96 9.39 1.80
N LEU A 47 -39.60 8.41 2.66
CA LEU A 47 -39.19 8.66 4.05
C LEU A 47 -37.91 9.49 4.14
N ARG A 48 -36.91 9.20 3.29
CA ARG A 48 -35.65 9.95 3.26
C ARG A 48 -35.91 11.41 2.86
N GLU A 49 -36.74 11.63 1.85
CA GLU A 49 -37.12 12.97 1.39
C GLU A 49 -37.90 13.74 2.46
N ALA A 50 -38.87 13.10 3.12
CA ALA A 50 -39.65 13.71 4.20
C ALA A 50 -38.78 14.11 5.42
N ARG A 51 -37.80 13.26 5.81
CA ARG A 51 -36.83 13.59 6.87
C ARG A 51 -35.92 14.77 6.49
N ASN A 52 -35.53 14.85 5.23
CA ASN A 52 -34.73 15.98 4.74
C ASN A 52 -35.54 17.28 4.73
N ALA A 53 -36.82 17.23 4.34
CA ALA A 53 -37.72 18.38 4.42
C ALA A 53 -37.92 18.86 5.86
N GLN A 54 -38.09 17.94 6.83
CA GLN A 54 -38.18 18.26 8.26
C GLN A 54 -36.92 18.98 8.77
N ARG A 55 -35.72 18.52 8.37
CA ARG A 55 -34.46 19.17 8.73
C ARG A 55 -34.32 20.58 8.14
N ARG A 56 -34.76 20.78 6.89
CA ARG A 56 -34.77 22.11 6.25
C ARG A 56 -35.71 23.08 6.97
N ALA A 57 -36.91 22.64 7.33
CA ALA A 57 -37.86 23.45 8.08
C ALA A 57 -37.35 23.82 9.49
N ALA A 58 -36.66 22.89 10.17
CA ALA A 58 -36.03 23.18 11.46
C ALA A 58 -34.91 24.23 11.38
N ARG A 59 -34.09 24.19 10.32
CA ARG A 59 -33.06 25.22 10.07
C ARG A 59 -33.67 26.58 9.73
N ALA A 60 -34.75 26.59 8.95
CA ALA A 60 -35.46 27.82 8.61
C ALA A 60 -36.09 28.48 9.85
N LEU A 61 -36.61 27.69 10.79
CA LEU A 61 -37.09 28.21 12.08
C LEU A 61 -35.94 28.83 12.88
N LYS A 62 -34.81 28.14 13.03
CA LYS A 62 -33.66 28.66 13.77
C LYS A 62 -33.19 30.01 13.20
N LYS A 63 -33.10 30.11 11.87
CA LYS A 63 -32.72 31.35 11.19
C LYS A 63 -33.73 32.48 11.39
N ALA A 64 -35.03 32.16 11.45
CA ALA A 64 -36.06 33.15 11.73
C ALA A 64 -36.03 33.62 13.19
N GLU A 65 -35.71 32.71 14.13
CA GLU A 65 -35.56 33.02 15.56
C GLU A 65 -34.35 33.92 15.79
N GLU A 66 -33.20 33.61 15.17
CA GLU A 66 -31.98 34.45 15.19
C GLU A 66 -32.24 35.85 14.60
N ALA A 67 -33.01 35.95 13.52
CA ALA A 67 -33.38 37.23 12.92
C ALA A 67 -34.32 38.05 13.81
N LEU A 68 -35.26 37.39 14.49
CA LEU A 68 -36.12 38.06 15.47
C LEU A 68 -35.32 38.55 16.69
N GLU A 69 -34.36 37.76 17.14
CA GLU A 69 -33.46 38.10 18.24
C GLU A 69 -32.63 39.34 17.88
N SER A 70 -32.10 39.43 16.66
CA SER A 70 -31.41 40.63 16.17
C SER A 70 -32.29 41.88 16.07
N GLU A 71 -33.59 41.73 15.78
CA GLU A 71 -34.54 42.85 15.74
C GLU A 71 -34.93 43.32 17.16
N GLU A 72 -34.98 42.40 18.12
CA GLU A 72 -35.33 42.69 19.52
C GLU A 72 -34.14 43.28 20.31
N THR A 73 -32.89 42.99 19.92
CA THR A 73 -31.68 43.56 20.54
C THR A 73 -31.31 44.96 20.05
N GLY A 74 -31.93 45.43 18.95
CA GLY A 74 -31.85 46.84 18.53
C GLY A 74 -30.60 47.24 17.76
N ASP A 75 -29.82 46.28 17.24
CA ASP A 75 -28.72 46.57 16.31
C ASP A 75 -29.28 46.81 14.90
N ALA A 76 -29.62 48.06 14.60
CA ALA A 76 -29.86 48.53 13.24
C ALA A 76 -28.57 49.16 12.68
N PRO A 77 -28.19 48.87 11.42
CA PRO A 77 -27.00 49.46 10.82
C PRO A 77 -27.20 50.97 10.57
N GLU A 78 -26.24 51.77 11.04
CA GLU A 78 -26.09 53.16 10.60
C GLU A 78 -25.72 53.16 9.12
N ASP A 79 -26.67 53.57 8.27
CA ASP A 79 -26.46 54.45 7.11
C ASP A 79 -27.73 54.49 6.24
N ALA A 80 -28.57 55.51 6.47
CA ALA A 80 -29.62 55.86 5.54
C ALA A 80 -29.98 57.35 5.68
N GLU A 81 -29.29 58.22 4.96
CA GLU A 81 -29.84 59.49 4.41
C GLU A 81 -28.82 60.17 3.46
N ASP A 82 -28.87 59.88 2.16
CA ASP A 82 -29.01 60.89 1.08
C ASP A 82 -29.11 60.21 -0.31
N ALA A 83 -29.95 60.76 -1.19
CA ALA A 83 -30.32 60.10 -2.46
C ALA A 83 -29.59 60.66 -3.71
N THR A 84 -29.21 59.72 -4.60
CA THR A 84 -28.91 59.77 -6.07
C THR A 84 -27.44 59.85 -6.53
N PRO A 85 -27.07 59.30 -7.73
CA PRO A 85 -27.52 58.07 -8.40
C PRO A 85 -26.35 57.14 -8.86
N ALA A 86 -26.66 55.84 -9.01
CA ALA A 86 -25.87 54.75 -9.61
C ALA A 86 -24.57 54.37 -8.85
N GLU A 87 -24.71 53.56 -7.80
CA GLU A 87 -23.56 52.88 -7.18
C GLU A 87 -23.08 51.72 -8.06
N GLU A 88 -21.77 51.69 -8.29
CA GLU A 88 -21.05 50.48 -8.71
C GLU A 88 -21.21 49.41 -7.63
N LEU A 89 -21.60 48.20 -8.03
CA LEU A 89 -21.65 47.04 -7.12
C LEU A 89 -20.30 46.89 -6.41
N SER A 90 -20.33 46.56 -5.11
CA SER A 90 -19.12 46.20 -4.38
C SER A 90 -18.38 45.07 -5.13
N PRO A 91 -17.05 44.96 -5.05
CA PRO A 91 -16.30 43.90 -5.72
C PRO A 91 -16.83 42.49 -5.38
N VAL A 92 -17.26 42.29 -4.13
CA VAL A 92 -17.89 41.04 -3.66
C VAL A 92 -19.25 40.82 -4.33
N ASP A 93 -20.11 41.83 -4.40
CA ASP A 93 -21.43 41.70 -5.00
C ASP A 93 -21.37 41.56 -6.53
N ALA A 94 -20.39 42.20 -7.18
CA ALA A 94 -20.10 42.02 -8.60
C ALA A 94 -19.61 40.59 -8.90
N ALA A 95 -18.67 40.07 -8.09
CA ALA A 95 -18.19 38.68 -8.22
C ALA A 95 -19.31 37.66 -7.96
N ARG A 96 -20.17 37.93 -6.97
CA ARG A 96 -21.33 37.10 -6.63
C ARG A 96 -22.39 37.09 -7.73
N ALA A 97 -22.64 38.24 -8.37
CA ALA A 97 -23.54 38.33 -9.50
C ALA A 97 -23.01 37.58 -10.74
N GLU A 98 -21.70 37.65 -11.00
CA GLU A 98 -21.08 36.93 -12.12
C GLU A 98 -21.05 35.42 -11.89
N LEU A 99 -20.79 34.96 -10.65
CA LEU A 99 -20.89 33.55 -10.29
C LEU A 99 -22.29 33.00 -10.57
N ARG A 100 -23.34 33.69 -10.10
CA ARG A 100 -24.74 33.30 -10.36
C ARG A 100 -25.07 33.23 -11.85
N ARG A 101 -24.62 34.23 -12.63
CA ARG A 101 -24.82 34.24 -14.09
C ARG A 101 -24.19 33.03 -14.77
N LEU A 102 -23.01 32.61 -14.31
CA LEU A 102 -22.30 31.46 -14.85
C LEU A 102 -22.89 30.13 -14.38
N GLU A 103 -23.41 30.05 -13.15
CA GLU A 103 -24.15 28.88 -12.65
C GLU A 103 -25.45 28.66 -13.45
N ASP A 104 -26.19 29.72 -13.76
CA ASP A 104 -27.37 29.66 -14.62
C ASP A 104 -27.02 29.18 -16.04
N ALA A 105 -25.94 29.73 -16.62
CA ALA A 105 -25.44 29.28 -17.92
C ALA A 105 -24.97 27.81 -17.90
N GLN A 106 -24.39 27.36 -16.80
CA GLN A 106 -23.98 25.97 -16.62
C GLN A 106 -25.18 25.03 -16.56
N ALA A 107 -26.25 25.41 -15.89
CA ALA A 107 -27.49 24.63 -15.85
C ALA A 107 -28.09 24.44 -17.26
N GLU A 108 -28.04 25.47 -18.12
CA GLU A 108 -28.48 25.37 -19.51
C GLU A 108 -27.60 24.43 -20.35
N LEU A 109 -26.28 24.45 -20.13
CA LEU A 109 -25.33 23.56 -20.81
C LEU A 109 -25.54 22.10 -20.40
N THR A 110 -25.69 21.83 -19.10
CA THR A 110 -26.02 20.48 -18.59
C THR A 110 -27.34 19.97 -19.17
N ALA A 111 -28.38 20.82 -19.23
CA ALA A 111 -29.64 20.45 -19.87
C ALA A 111 -29.48 20.20 -21.38
N ALA A 112 -28.57 20.90 -22.07
CA ALA A 112 -28.27 20.66 -23.47
C ALA A 112 -27.52 19.34 -23.69
N THR A 113 -26.56 19.00 -22.82
CA THR A 113 -25.85 17.71 -22.85
C THR A 113 -26.82 16.54 -22.67
N VAL A 114 -27.69 16.59 -21.67
CA VAL A 114 -28.69 15.54 -21.42
C VAL A 114 -29.59 15.32 -22.65
N ARG A 115 -30.02 16.39 -23.32
CA ARG A 115 -30.81 16.28 -24.56
C ARG A 115 -30.02 15.69 -25.72
N ALA A 116 -28.74 16.06 -25.85
CA ALA A 116 -27.88 15.57 -26.94
C ALA A 116 -27.52 14.10 -26.75
N ASP A 117 -27.27 13.67 -25.51
CA ASP A 117 -26.99 12.28 -25.15
C ASP A 117 -28.22 11.40 -25.35
N ALA A 118 -29.41 11.84 -24.88
CA ALA A 118 -30.66 11.12 -25.12
C ALA A 118 -30.99 10.99 -26.62
N ALA A 119 -30.66 12.00 -27.43
CA ALA A 119 -30.83 11.94 -28.88
C ALA A 119 -29.86 10.94 -29.54
N ALA A 120 -28.61 10.88 -29.08
CA ALA A 120 -27.62 9.91 -29.57
C ALA A 120 -27.97 8.46 -29.17
N GLU A 121 -28.53 8.27 -27.97
CA GLU A 121 -29.01 6.96 -27.51
C GLU A 121 -30.25 6.48 -28.28
N ALA A 122 -31.14 7.39 -28.67
CA ALA A 122 -32.34 7.07 -29.43
C ALA A 122 -32.05 6.63 -30.89
N ASP A 123 -30.92 7.03 -31.47
CA ASP A 123 -30.50 6.64 -32.82
C ASP A 123 -28.98 6.32 -32.89
N PRO A 124 -28.58 5.11 -32.44
CA PRO A 124 -27.16 4.72 -32.33
C PRO A 124 -26.42 4.64 -33.67
N GLY A 125 -27.13 4.62 -34.80
CA GLY A 125 -26.54 4.57 -36.15
C GLY A 125 -26.13 5.94 -36.70
N ASN A 126 -26.47 7.04 -36.02
CA ASN A 126 -26.31 8.38 -36.54
C ASN A 126 -25.09 9.09 -35.92
N SER A 127 -23.95 8.99 -36.59
CA SER A 127 -22.66 9.55 -36.15
C SER A 127 -22.69 11.06 -35.89
N ASN A 128 -23.62 11.81 -36.52
CA ASN A 128 -23.76 13.26 -36.29
C ASN A 128 -24.36 13.57 -34.91
N LEU A 129 -25.21 12.70 -34.36
CA LEU A 129 -25.78 12.87 -33.03
C LEU A 129 -24.72 12.62 -31.95
N PHE A 130 -23.84 11.63 -32.13
CA PHE A 130 -22.69 11.43 -31.26
C PHE A 130 -21.68 12.57 -31.31
N ALA A 131 -21.46 13.17 -32.48
CA ALA A 131 -20.63 14.36 -32.61
C ALA A 131 -21.25 15.58 -31.89
N ALA A 132 -22.59 15.74 -31.97
CA ALA A 132 -23.31 16.77 -31.25
C ALA A 132 -23.29 16.57 -29.73
N ALA A 133 -23.48 15.34 -29.26
CA ALA A 133 -23.35 14.93 -27.86
C ALA A 133 -21.94 15.23 -27.29
N ARG A 134 -20.90 14.87 -28.04
CA ARG A 134 -19.51 15.17 -27.68
C ARG A 134 -19.24 16.66 -27.57
N LYS A 135 -19.78 17.45 -28.52
CA LYS A 135 -19.67 18.92 -28.48
C LYS A 135 -20.41 19.50 -27.27
N ALA A 136 -21.60 19.00 -26.95
CA ALA A 136 -22.38 19.46 -25.79
C ALA A 136 -21.64 19.19 -24.47
N ARG A 137 -21.09 17.99 -24.28
CA ARG A 137 -20.23 17.64 -23.13
C ARG A 137 -19.00 18.54 -23.01
N TRP A 138 -18.39 18.89 -24.15
CA TRP A 138 -17.24 19.79 -24.18
C TRP A 138 -17.60 21.23 -23.81
N ASP A 139 -18.74 21.73 -24.26
CA ASP A 139 -19.23 23.06 -23.91
C ASP A 139 -19.64 23.12 -22.43
N GLU A 140 -20.28 22.07 -21.89
CA GLU A 140 -20.59 21.92 -20.47
C GLU A 140 -19.32 21.92 -19.60
N LEU A 141 -18.27 21.20 -19.99
CA LEU A 141 -16.99 21.19 -19.29
C LEU A 141 -16.35 22.59 -19.22
N LYS A 142 -16.46 23.38 -20.31
CA LYS A 142 -15.98 24.76 -20.33
C LYS A 142 -16.78 25.65 -19.37
N GLY A 143 -18.09 25.47 -19.32
CA GLY A 143 -18.95 26.19 -18.37
C GLY A 143 -18.60 25.84 -16.92
N THR A 144 -18.33 24.57 -16.61
CA THR A 144 -17.89 24.14 -15.27
C THR A 144 -16.61 24.86 -14.84
N LYS A 145 -15.62 24.95 -15.75
CA LYS A 145 -14.37 25.68 -15.48
C LYS A 145 -14.60 27.19 -15.28
N ALA A 146 -15.56 27.79 -15.97
CA ALA A 146 -15.91 29.19 -15.79
C ALA A 146 -16.58 29.46 -14.43
N VAL A 147 -17.49 28.58 -14.00
CA VAL A 147 -18.11 28.64 -12.66
C VAL A 147 -17.06 28.50 -11.56
N GLN A 148 -16.15 27.53 -11.69
CA GLN A 148 -15.06 27.34 -10.73
C GLN A 148 -14.18 28.59 -10.61
N LYS A 149 -13.79 29.19 -11.73
CA LYS A 149 -13.00 30.41 -11.75
C LYS A 149 -13.73 31.60 -11.09
N ALA A 150 -15.03 31.74 -11.32
CA ALA A 150 -15.84 32.80 -10.70
C ALA A 150 -16.05 32.58 -9.19
N ALA A 151 -16.16 31.32 -8.75
CA ALA A 151 -16.24 30.99 -7.33
C ALA A 151 -14.93 31.31 -6.60
N THR A 152 -13.78 31.05 -7.21
CA THR A 152 -12.46 31.46 -6.69
C THR A 152 -12.37 32.99 -6.59
N ALA A 153 -12.78 33.71 -7.63
CA ALA A 153 -12.76 35.18 -7.62
C ALA A 153 -13.69 35.79 -6.54
N LEU A 154 -14.83 35.15 -6.25
CA LEU A 154 -15.69 35.55 -5.14
C LEU A 154 -15.00 35.32 -3.78
N ALA A 155 -14.37 34.17 -3.58
CA ALA A 155 -13.65 33.88 -2.34
C ALA A 155 -12.48 34.84 -2.11
N GLU A 156 -11.75 35.21 -3.16
CA GLU A 156 -10.69 36.23 -3.10
C GLU A 156 -11.25 37.62 -2.77
N ALA A 157 -12.38 38.00 -3.36
CA ALA A 157 -13.05 39.27 -3.06
C ALA A 157 -13.58 39.32 -1.61
N GLU A 158 -14.13 38.21 -1.10
CA GLU A 158 -14.61 38.08 0.28
C GLU A 158 -13.46 38.12 1.28
N ALA A 159 -12.31 37.49 0.97
CA ALA A 159 -11.12 37.52 1.82
C ALA A 159 -10.43 38.90 1.86
N ALA A 160 -10.64 39.74 0.85
CA ALA A 160 -10.07 41.09 0.78
C ALA A 160 -10.95 42.16 1.48
N ALA A 161 -12.14 41.81 1.98
CA ALA A 161 -13.02 42.73 2.69
C ALA A 161 -12.58 42.91 4.16
N PRO A 162 -12.45 44.15 4.69
CA PRO A 162 -12.02 44.38 6.06
C PRO A 162 -13.07 43.92 7.09
N GLU A 163 -12.64 43.15 8.10
CA GLU A 163 -13.49 42.68 9.22
C GLU A 163 -13.83 43.83 10.19
N THR A 164 -15.11 44.05 10.43
CA THR A 164 -15.62 44.79 11.60
C THR A 164 -15.80 43.82 12.77
N ALA A 165 -15.13 44.11 13.89
CA ALA A 165 -15.16 43.28 15.10
C ALA A 165 -16.56 43.23 15.74
N SER A 166 -17.05 42.03 16.07
CA SER A 166 -18.28 41.80 16.85
C SER A 166 -17.97 41.59 18.32
N ALA A 167 -18.80 42.18 19.18
CA ALA A 167 -18.72 42.12 20.63
C ALA A 167 -19.51 40.91 21.16
N ASP A 168 -18.83 39.84 21.58
CA ASP A 168 -19.46 38.72 22.32
C ASP A 168 -18.55 38.07 23.38
N ASP A 169 -17.41 38.69 23.74
CA ASP A 169 -16.46 38.13 24.73
C ASP A 169 -16.75 38.49 26.20
N VAL A 170 -18.02 38.75 26.56
CA VAL A 170 -18.39 38.98 27.97
C VAL A 170 -19.79 38.43 28.25
N GLU A 171 -19.89 37.19 28.71
CA GLU A 171 -20.81 36.74 29.78
C GLU A 171 -20.83 35.20 29.90
N ASP A 172 -19.95 34.64 30.73
CA ASP A 172 -20.33 33.49 31.57
C ASP A 172 -19.43 33.41 32.81
N ALA A 173 -19.83 34.13 33.86
CA ALA A 173 -19.17 34.11 35.16
C ALA A 173 -20.18 34.26 36.30
N THR A 174 -21.21 33.41 36.37
CA THR A 174 -21.91 33.14 37.65
C THR A 174 -22.71 31.83 37.56
N ASP A 175 -22.19 30.74 38.12
CA ASP A 175 -22.92 30.03 39.19
C ASP A 175 -22.00 29.06 39.94
N THR A 176 -21.92 29.24 41.25
CA THR A 176 -21.20 28.35 42.18
C THR A 176 -22.16 28.02 43.32
N THR A 177 -22.37 26.73 43.59
CA THR A 177 -22.03 25.98 44.82
C THR A 177 -23.05 24.88 45.11
N ASP A 178 -22.56 23.65 45.33
CA ASP A 178 -22.91 22.92 46.56
C ASP A 178 -21.82 21.89 46.96
N ALA A 179 -21.64 21.83 48.28
CA ALA A 179 -20.74 21.12 49.20
C ALA A 179 -20.44 19.62 48.94
N ALA A 180 -19.55 18.90 49.63
CA ALA A 180 -18.37 19.04 50.51
C ALA A 180 -18.15 17.62 51.07
N ASP A 181 -16.90 17.11 51.22
CA ASP A 181 -16.49 16.51 52.50
C ASP A 181 -14.98 16.21 52.61
N ASP A 182 -14.53 16.45 53.83
CA ASP A 182 -13.36 16.01 54.58
C ASP A 182 -11.90 16.45 54.33
N THR A 183 -11.39 16.98 55.44
CA THR A 183 -10.18 17.71 55.81
C THR A 183 -9.03 16.78 56.22
N ASP A 184 -7.76 17.18 56.03
CA ASP A 184 -6.94 17.75 57.14
C ASP A 184 -5.54 18.25 56.70
N ASP A 185 -5.05 19.22 57.48
CA ASP A 185 -3.67 19.65 57.77
C ASP A 185 -2.88 20.66 56.90
N THR A 186 -2.93 21.91 57.41
CA THR A 186 -1.81 22.82 57.80
C THR A 186 -1.15 23.78 56.79
N ASP A 187 -1.48 25.06 57.00
CA ASP A 187 -0.66 26.28 56.96
C ASP A 187 0.61 26.33 56.08
N ALA A 188 0.44 26.87 54.88
CA ALA A 188 1.43 27.71 54.21
C ALA A 188 0.73 28.94 53.61
N ALA A 189 1.30 30.13 53.82
CA ALA A 189 0.81 31.42 53.32
C ALA A 189 0.52 31.40 51.80
N PRO A 190 -0.41 32.23 51.29
CA PRO A 190 -0.72 32.24 49.86
C PRO A 190 0.51 32.73 49.08
N ALA A 191 1.14 31.83 48.33
CA ALA A 191 2.12 32.22 47.34
C ALA A 191 1.43 33.15 46.33
N GLY A 192 2.03 34.32 46.06
CA GLY A 192 1.61 35.19 44.97
C GLY A 192 1.63 34.44 43.62
N PRO A 193 1.11 35.07 42.55
CA PRO A 193 1.14 34.46 41.22
C PRO A 193 2.57 34.02 40.88
N LEU A 194 2.69 32.75 40.48
CA LEU A 194 3.96 32.08 40.23
C LEU A 194 4.72 32.84 39.14
N THR A 195 5.93 33.32 39.44
CA THR A 195 6.75 34.03 38.44
C THR A 195 7.17 33.05 37.34
N ILE A 196 7.48 33.55 36.13
CA ILE A 196 7.98 32.70 35.04
C ILE A 196 9.22 31.92 35.49
N ALA A 197 10.15 32.56 36.20
CA ALA A 197 11.36 31.94 36.71
C ALA A 197 11.07 30.82 37.74
N ASP A 198 10.08 31.01 38.62
CA ASP A 198 9.68 29.97 39.58
C ASP A 198 8.98 28.80 38.86
N ALA A 199 8.20 29.08 37.82
CA ALA A 199 7.50 28.07 37.04
C ALA A 199 8.48 27.25 36.17
N GLU A 200 9.52 27.88 35.64
CA GLU A 200 10.62 27.22 34.93
C GLU A 200 11.42 26.31 35.87
N ARG A 201 11.72 26.76 37.08
CA ARG A 201 12.37 25.94 38.11
C ARG A 201 11.51 24.73 38.49
N GLN A 202 10.21 24.93 38.71
CA GLN A 202 9.28 23.84 39.04
C GLN A 202 9.14 22.82 37.90
N LEU A 203 9.22 23.26 36.64
CA LEU A 203 9.22 22.35 35.49
C LEU A 203 10.52 21.53 35.44
N ALA A 204 11.67 22.17 35.63
CA ALA A 204 12.96 21.48 35.65
C ALA A 204 13.06 20.44 36.79
N ASP A 205 12.57 20.77 37.99
CA ASP A 205 12.53 19.84 39.12
C ASP A 205 11.59 18.65 38.84
N ALA A 206 10.44 18.90 38.19
CA ALA A 206 9.49 17.85 37.82
C ALA A 206 9.98 16.97 36.67
N GLU A 207 10.77 17.50 35.75
CA GLU A 207 11.46 16.77 34.68
C GLU A 207 12.49 15.81 35.25
N SER A 208 13.37 16.30 36.13
CA SER A 208 14.38 15.50 36.82
C SER A 208 13.74 14.36 37.65
N ALA A 209 12.66 14.66 38.38
CA ALA A 209 11.91 13.65 39.14
C ALA A 209 11.23 12.61 38.25
N THR A 210 10.77 13.00 37.05
CA THR A 210 10.14 12.10 36.08
C THR A 210 11.16 11.17 35.46
N GLU A 211 12.33 11.68 35.06
CA GLU A 211 13.44 10.86 34.55
C GLU A 211 13.89 9.81 35.59
N ALA A 212 14.04 10.22 36.85
CA ALA A 212 14.42 9.28 37.92
C ALA A 212 13.35 8.19 38.16
N ALA A 213 12.07 8.55 38.12
CA ALA A 213 10.97 7.60 38.31
C ALA A 213 10.80 6.64 37.12
N GLU A 214 11.05 7.11 35.90
CA GLU A 214 11.00 6.28 34.68
C GLU A 214 12.17 5.31 34.62
N ALA A 215 13.39 5.76 34.95
CA ALA A 215 14.56 4.89 35.04
C ALA A 215 14.36 3.79 36.09
N ALA A 216 13.74 4.11 37.23
CA ALA A 216 13.41 3.12 38.26
C ALA A 216 12.34 2.11 37.78
N ALA A 217 11.33 2.56 37.04
CA ALA A 217 10.30 1.68 36.47
C ALA A 217 10.85 0.79 35.33
N GLU A 218 11.80 1.29 34.55
CA GLU A 218 12.46 0.52 33.49
C GLU A 218 13.42 -0.54 34.05
N ALA A 219 14.08 -0.26 35.16
CA ALA A 219 14.92 -1.23 35.86
C ALA A 219 14.13 -2.40 36.50
N ALA A 220 12.84 -2.21 36.76
CA ALA A 220 11.95 -3.22 37.37
C ALA A 220 10.54 -3.18 36.75
N PRO A 221 10.38 -3.66 35.50
CA PRO A 221 9.16 -3.47 34.70
C PRO A 221 7.91 -4.18 35.25
N ASP A 222 8.08 -5.20 36.10
CA ASP A 222 6.98 -5.92 36.74
C ASP A 222 6.51 -5.30 38.06
N ASP A 223 7.21 -4.27 38.57
CA ASP A 223 6.82 -3.57 39.79
C ASP A 223 5.75 -2.51 39.50
N LYS A 224 4.51 -2.86 39.83
CA LYS A 224 3.33 -2.02 39.63
C LYS A 224 3.39 -0.71 40.42
N GLN A 225 4.13 -0.65 41.54
CA GLN A 225 4.27 0.57 42.32
C GLN A 225 5.21 1.57 41.65
N LEU A 226 6.32 1.10 41.06
CA LEU A 226 7.25 1.94 40.31
C LEU A 226 6.63 2.44 39.00
N SER A 227 5.88 1.58 38.29
CA SER A 227 5.09 1.99 37.12
C SER A 227 4.02 3.05 37.45
N ALA A 228 3.37 2.93 38.62
CA ALA A 228 2.42 3.94 39.09
C ALA A 228 3.11 5.24 39.50
N ALA A 229 4.30 5.16 40.10
CA ALA A 229 5.12 6.32 40.46
C ALA A 229 5.58 7.11 39.22
N ALA A 230 6.05 6.43 38.17
CA ALA A 230 6.41 7.05 36.89
C ALA A 230 5.22 7.78 36.24
N ARG A 231 4.01 7.19 36.29
CA ARG A 231 2.79 7.84 35.80
C ARG A 231 2.41 9.09 36.61
N ARG A 232 2.59 9.07 37.94
CA ARG A 232 2.36 10.23 38.80
C ARG A 232 3.39 11.33 38.55
N ALA A 233 4.65 10.98 38.33
CA ALA A 233 5.70 11.94 37.99
C ALA A 233 5.40 12.65 36.65
N ARG A 234 5.03 11.89 35.59
CA ARG A 234 4.56 12.46 34.31
C ARG A 234 3.37 13.42 34.48
N ALA A 235 2.43 13.08 35.34
CA ALA A 235 1.28 13.95 35.62
C ALA A 235 1.71 15.25 36.32
N ALA A 236 2.69 15.19 37.24
CA ALA A 236 3.26 16.35 37.90
C ALA A 236 4.06 17.24 36.92
N GLN A 237 4.88 16.66 36.04
CA GLN A 237 5.59 17.38 34.98
C GLN A 237 4.61 18.13 34.07
N LYS A 238 3.51 17.47 33.66
CA LYS A 238 2.46 18.09 32.85
C LYS A 238 1.75 19.25 33.57
N LYS A 239 1.61 19.15 34.90
CA LYS A 239 1.04 20.22 35.74
C LYS A 239 1.99 21.42 35.83
N ALA A 240 3.29 21.19 36.00
CA ALA A 240 4.31 22.24 36.01
C ALA A 240 4.42 22.97 34.66
N ALA A 241 4.39 22.23 33.54
CA ALA A 241 4.41 22.82 32.20
C ALA A 241 3.18 23.72 31.93
N ARG A 242 2.01 23.33 32.45
CA ARG A 242 0.79 24.16 32.39
C ARG A 242 0.90 25.40 33.25
N ALA A 243 1.55 25.32 34.42
CA ALA A 243 1.79 26.47 35.28
C ALA A 243 2.72 27.49 34.59
N LEU A 244 3.77 27.02 33.90
CA LEU A 244 4.65 27.88 33.09
C LEU A 244 3.89 28.56 31.94
N LYS A 245 3.02 27.82 31.23
CA LYS A 245 2.18 28.41 30.17
C LYS A 245 1.26 29.52 30.72
N ARG A 246 0.69 29.32 31.92
CA ARG A 246 -0.14 30.34 32.60
C ARG A 246 0.68 31.55 33.04
N ALA A 247 1.88 31.34 33.59
CA ALA A 247 2.77 32.43 34.00
C ALA A 247 3.23 33.28 32.80
N ARG A 248 3.53 32.65 31.66
CA ARG A 248 3.87 33.36 30.41
C ARG A 248 2.68 34.13 29.83
N LYS A 249 1.49 33.54 29.84
CA LYS A 249 0.26 34.22 29.38
C LYS A 249 -0.05 35.46 30.23
N ALA A 250 0.05 35.35 31.56
CA ALA A 250 -0.18 36.46 32.48
C ALA A 250 0.85 37.60 32.35
N ALA A 251 2.06 37.33 31.86
CA ALA A 251 3.05 38.37 31.57
C ALA A 251 2.75 39.13 30.27
N VAL A 252 2.21 38.45 29.25
CA VAL A 252 1.83 39.07 27.98
C VAL A 252 0.60 39.96 28.13
N GLU A 253 -0.38 39.57 28.95
CA GLU A 253 -1.58 40.36 29.22
C GLU A 253 -1.34 41.56 30.17
N GLY A 254 -0.12 41.71 30.71
CA GLY A 254 0.27 42.79 31.64
C GLY A 254 1.00 43.98 31.01
N ASP A 255 1.42 43.89 29.75
CA ASP A 255 2.29 44.89 29.09
C ASP A 255 1.55 45.92 28.21
N ASP A 256 0.22 45.85 28.06
CA ASP A 256 -0.58 46.80 27.26
C ASP A 256 -1.00 48.08 28.02
N ALA A 257 -0.27 48.46 29.07
CA ALA A 257 -0.55 49.65 29.86
C ALA A 257 0.71 50.49 30.18
N ASP A 258 1.41 50.98 29.15
CA ASP A 258 1.98 52.34 29.19
C ASP A 258 2.47 52.79 27.81
N GLY A 259 2.06 53.98 27.40
CA GLY A 259 2.32 54.54 26.06
C GLY A 259 3.43 55.58 26.00
N SER A 260 3.46 56.25 24.84
CA SER A 260 4.30 57.40 24.41
C SER A 260 5.68 57.05 23.84
N ALA A 261 6.26 57.78 22.88
CA ALA A 261 5.85 58.73 21.84
C ALA A 261 7.17 59.11 21.10
N GLU A 262 7.05 59.72 19.91
CA GLU A 262 8.09 60.48 19.17
C GLU A 262 9.19 59.66 18.46
N SER A 263 9.79 60.05 17.33
CA SER A 263 9.55 61.05 16.27
C SER A 263 10.57 60.78 15.14
N GLU A 264 10.51 61.60 14.08
CA GLU A 264 11.03 61.48 12.72
C GLU A 264 12.57 61.46 12.49
N ASP A 265 12.90 61.14 11.23
CA ASP A 265 13.93 61.75 10.37
C ASP A 265 15.31 61.10 10.09
N ALA A 266 15.45 60.71 8.81
CA ALA A 266 16.41 61.20 7.80
C ALA A 266 17.85 60.65 7.66
N ALA A 267 18.17 60.43 6.36
CA ALA A 267 19.47 60.55 5.66
C ALA A 267 20.54 59.46 5.91
N ALA A 268 21.49 59.16 5.02
CA ALA A 268 21.75 59.32 3.58
C ALA A 268 23.13 58.65 3.35
N GLU A 269 23.34 58.09 2.15
CA GLU A 269 24.60 57.87 1.40
C GLU A 269 25.94 57.54 2.13
N THR A 270 26.65 56.52 1.64
CA THR A 270 27.92 56.73 0.90
C THR A 270 28.48 55.45 0.27
N SER A 271 28.82 55.58 -1.01
CA SER A 271 29.62 54.68 -1.85
C SER A 271 31.11 54.68 -1.48
N THR A 272 31.81 53.57 -1.68
CA THR A 272 33.17 53.58 -2.28
C THR A 272 33.44 52.28 -3.05
N GLU A 273 34.19 52.43 -4.13
CA GLU A 273 34.31 51.53 -5.28
C GLU A 273 35.78 51.10 -5.46
N THR A 274 36.00 49.82 -5.85
CA THR A 274 37.13 49.26 -6.66
C THR A 274 38.59 49.21 -6.09
N PRO A 275 39.54 48.36 -6.63
CA PRO A 275 39.54 47.65 -7.92
C PRO A 275 40.04 46.17 -7.99
N VAL A 276 39.84 45.66 -9.22
CA VAL A 276 40.16 44.40 -9.91
C VAL A 276 41.66 44.06 -10.03
N ALA A 277 41.99 42.76 -10.15
CA ALA A 277 43.20 42.27 -10.83
C ALA A 277 42.96 40.91 -11.55
N GLU A 278 43.64 40.76 -12.69
CA GLU A 278 43.42 39.83 -13.82
C GLU A 278 44.06 38.42 -13.71
N VAL A 279 43.59 37.57 -14.65
CA VAL A 279 44.01 36.22 -15.08
C VAL A 279 45.42 36.17 -15.71
N PRO A 280 46.07 34.99 -15.77
CA PRO A 280 46.55 34.53 -17.09
C PRO A 280 46.32 33.03 -17.38
N ALA A 281 46.37 32.70 -18.68
CA ALA A 281 45.96 31.45 -19.31
C ALA A 281 47.13 30.57 -19.84
N ALA A 282 46.79 29.30 -20.10
CA ALA A 282 47.22 28.38 -21.17
C ALA A 282 48.62 27.72 -21.18
N ALA A 283 48.62 26.38 -21.33
CA ALA A 283 49.60 25.52 -22.03
C ALA A 283 48.90 24.18 -22.36
N GLU A 284 48.53 23.89 -23.62
CA GLU A 284 49.26 23.26 -24.74
C GLU A 284 49.22 21.71 -24.79
N VAL A 285 48.80 21.21 -25.96
CA VAL A 285 48.51 19.82 -26.38
C VAL A 285 49.73 19.21 -27.10
N PRO A 286 49.89 17.87 -27.10
CA PRO A 286 50.53 17.21 -28.24
C PRO A 286 49.60 16.21 -28.95
N GLY A 287 49.57 16.33 -30.29
CA GLY A 287 48.82 15.47 -31.21
C GLY A 287 49.49 14.12 -31.56
N PRO A 288 48.87 13.33 -32.46
CA PRO A 288 49.04 11.87 -32.53
C PRO A 288 50.16 11.42 -33.48
N GLN A 289 50.77 10.26 -33.17
CA GLN A 289 51.64 9.51 -34.08
C GLN A 289 50.89 8.32 -34.70
N ALA A 290 51.25 7.99 -35.95
CA ALA A 290 50.57 7.05 -36.83
C ALA A 290 51.31 5.70 -37.04
N ALA A 291 50.49 4.66 -37.27
CA ALA A 291 50.69 3.41 -38.08
C ALA A 291 51.56 2.25 -37.52
N PRO A 292 51.35 0.96 -37.93
CA PRO A 292 50.53 0.47 -39.06
C PRO A 292 49.56 -0.71 -38.78
N ALA A 293 48.69 -0.94 -39.76
CA ALA A 293 47.80 -2.09 -39.90
C ALA A 293 48.55 -3.36 -40.37
N ALA A 294 48.14 -4.52 -39.85
CA ALA A 294 48.41 -5.83 -40.44
C ALA A 294 47.12 -6.65 -40.50
N ALA A 295 46.74 -7.05 -41.71
CA ALA A 295 45.60 -7.91 -41.99
C ALA A 295 45.88 -9.36 -41.60
N ALA A 296 44.91 -10.05 -41.00
CA ALA A 296 44.90 -11.51 -40.87
C ALA A 296 43.52 -12.05 -41.30
N THR A 297 43.54 -12.91 -42.32
CA THR A 297 42.42 -13.71 -42.85
C THR A 297 41.88 -14.69 -41.80
N PRO A 298 40.56 -15.00 -41.79
CA PRO A 298 39.98 -15.94 -40.84
C PRO A 298 40.33 -17.38 -41.23
N SER A 299 40.80 -18.18 -40.25
CA SER A 299 40.90 -19.64 -40.37
C SER A 299 39.64 -20.28 -39.81
N ALA A 300 39.10 -21.28 -40.50
CA ALA A 300 37.90 -22.03 -40.08
C ALA A 300 38.12 -22.75 -38.74
N PRO A 301 37.10 -22.88 -37.88
CA PRO A 301 37.26 -23.45 -36.55
C PRO A 301 37.49 -24.96 -36.63
N VAL A 302 38.50 -25.45 -35.91
CA VAL A 302 38.74 -26.88 -35.68
C VAL A 302 37.95 -27.28 -34.43
N LEU A 303 37.00 -28.22 -34.57
CA LEU A 303 36.25 -28.81 -33.45
C LEU A 303 37.18 -29.68 -32.59
N THR A 304 37.19 -29.44 -31.28
CA THR A 304 38.01 -30.14 -30.27
C THR A 304 37.40 -31.49 -29.89
N GLN A 305 38.18 -32.38 -29.26
CA GLN A 305 37.66 -33.68 -28.79
C GLN A 305 36.55 -33.52 -27.73
N ASP A 306 36.58 -32.44 -26.94
CA ASP A 306 35.57 -32.14 -25.93
C ASP A 306 34.22 -31.76 -26.56
N THR A 307 34.22 -31.09 -27.72
CA THR A 307 32.98 -30.81 -28.47
C THR A 307 32.40 -32.09 -29.06
N LEU A 308 33.22 -33.05 -29.49
CA LEU A 308 32.74 -34.37 -29.96
C LEU A 308 32.10 -35.19 -28.82
N ALA A 309 32.67 -35.12 -27.60
CA ALA A 309 32.13 -35.79 -26.42
C ALA A 309 30.78 -35.18 -25.96
N LEU A 310 30.63 -33.85 -26.05
CA LEU A 310 29.39 -33.16 -25.73
C LEU A 310 28.26 -33.54 -26.71
N VAL A 311 28.57 -33.58 -28.01
CA VAL A 311 27.62 -33.96 -29.06
C VAL A 311 27.21 -35.44 -28.95
N SER A 312 28.14 -36.33 -28.58
CA SER A 312 27.84 -37.75 -28.33
C SER A 312 26.95 -37.97 -27.09
N SER A 313 27.15 -37.16 -26.04
CA SER A 313 26.30 -37.19 -24.84
C SER A 313 24.89 -36.72 -25.14
N GLY A 314 24.73 -35.64 -25.92
CA GLY A 314 23.43 -35.14 -26.38
C GLY A 314 22.66 -36.17 -27.22
N ALA A 315 23.34 -36.89 -28.11
CA ALA A 315 22.72 -37.97 -28.90
C ALA A 315 22.23 -39.14 -28.03
N SER A 316 22.94 -39.44 -26.93
CA SER A 316 22.56 -40.49 -25.98
C SER A 316 21.30 -40.13 -25.19
N VAL A 317 21.18 -38.87 -24.76
CA VAL A 317 19.97 -38.34 -24.09
C VAL A 317 18.75 -38.39 -25.01
N LEU A 318 18.91 -38.00 -26.27
CA LEU A 318 17.83 -38.08 -27.27
C LEU A 318 17.39 -39.52 -27.55
N ALA A 319 18.31 -40.49 -27.52
CA ALA A 319 17.97 -41.91 -27.68
C ALA A 319 17.13 -42.45 -26.50
N VAL A 320 17.47 -42.05 -25.26
CA VAL A 320 16.69 -42.40 -24.06
C VAL A 320 15.30 -41.76 -24.10
N ALA A 321 15.20 -40.50 -24.52
CA ALA A 321 13.92 -39.81 -24.66
C ALA A 321 13.02 -40.41 -25.76
N ALA A 322 13.62 -40.87 -26.87
CA ALA A 322 12.91 -41.57 -27.93
C ALA A 322 12.36 -42.93 -27.45
N ASP A 323 13.15 -43.72 -26.72
CA ASP A 323 12.70 -45.00 -26.15
C ASP A 323 11.58 -44.81 -25.12
N ALA A 324 11.67 -43.80 -24.26
CA ALA A 324 10.61 -43.46 -23.30
C ALA A 324 9.30 -43.08 -24.01
N SER A 325 9.39 -42.30 -25.09
CA SER A 325 8.24 -41.87 -25.89
C SER A 325 7.62 -43.03 -26.68
N GLU A 326 8.42 -43.98 -27.18
CA GLU A 326 7.94 -45.20 -27.82
C GLU A 326 7.20 -46.12 -26.84
N ARG A 327 7.68 -46.25 -25.60
CA ARG A 327 6.99 -47.00 -24.55
C ARG A 327 5.67 -46.35 -24.15
N ALA A 328 5.63 -45.01 -24.06
CA ALA A 328 4.41 -44.27 -23.77
C ALA A 328 3.36 -44.43 -24.90
N ALA A 329 3.79 -44.39 -26.16
CA ALA A 329 2.91 -44.63 -27.30
C ALA A 329 2.42 -46.09 -27.39
N ALA A 330 3.21 -47.07 -26.94
CA ALA A 330 2.81 -48.46 -26.89
C ALA A 330 1.80 -48.76 -25.75
N ALA A 331 1.83 -47.98 -24.67
CA ALA A 331 0.91 -48.11 -23.55
C ALA A 331 -0.50 -47.59 -23.86
N ASP A 332 -0.63 -46.62 -24.77
CA ASP A 332 -1.91 -46.12 -25.29
C ASP A 332 -1.89 -46.00 -26.83
N PRO A 333 -2.15 -47.10 -27.57
CA PRO A 333 -2.10 -47.12 -29.02
C PRO A 333 -3.24 -46.34 -29.70
N THR A 334 -4.22 -45.82 -28.93
CA THR A 334 -5.31 -44.99 -29.46
C THR A 334 -5.01 -43.50 -29.45
N ASN A 335 -3.97 -43.08 -28.70
CA ASN A 335 -3.55 -41.69 -28.63
C ASN A 335 -2.60 -41.33 -29.77
N THR A 336 -3.16 -40.70 -30.81
CA THR A 336 -2.43 -40.33 -32.03
C THR A 336 -1.32 -39.30 -31.79
N LEU A 337 -1.45 -38.45 -30.76
CA LEU A 337 -0.43 -37.45 -30.40
C LEU A 337 0.80 -38.10 -29.76
N LEU A 338 0.62 -39.11 -28.90
CA LEU A 338 1.73 -39.89 -28.35
C LEU A 338 2.47 -40.66 -29.46
N ALA A 339 1.73 -41.22 -30.42
CA ALA A 339 2.32 -41.90 -31.57
C ALA A 339 3.11 -40.93 -32.48
N GLU A 340 2.66 -39.69 -32.64
CA GLU A 340 3.40 -38.63 -33.36
C GLU A 340 4.64 -38.17 -32.60
N ALA A 341 4.53 -37.94 -31.29
CA ALA A 341 5.65 -37.57 -30.44
C ALA A 341 6.75 -38.64 -30.45
N ALA A 342 6.39 -39.93 -30.39
CA ALA A 342 7.33 -41.04 -30.50
C ALA A 342 8.04 -41.08 -31.86
N ARG A 343 7.33 -40.83 -32.98
CA ARG A 343 7.93 -40.76 -34.32
C ARG A 343 8.90 -39.59 -34.44
N SER A 344 8.54 -38.42 -33.92
CA SER A 344 9.39 -37.22 -33.93
C SER A 344 10.64 -37.40 -33.07
N ALA A 345 10.49 -37.97 -31.87
CA ALA A 345 11.63 -38.26 -30.99
C ALA A 345 12.60 -39.28 -31.61
N ARG A 346 12.08 -40.33 -32.26
CA ARG A 346 12.91 -41.29 -33.01
C ARG A 346 13.67 -40.62 -34.17
N ALA A 347 13.01 -39.74 -34.93
CA ALA A 347 13.64 -39.02 -36.03
C ALA A 347 14.76 -38.10 -35.55
N ALA A 348 14.55 -37.38 -34.44
CA ALA A 348 15.54 -36.52 -33.82
C ALA A 348 16.76 -37.32 -33.32
N ALA A 349 16.53 -38.45 -32.65
CA ALA A 349 17.60 -39.34 -32.20
C ALA A 349 18.42 -39.91 -33.38
N GLN A 350 17.77 -40.27 -34.49
CA GLN A 350 18.44 -40.73 -35.71
C GLN A 350 19.28 -39.64 -36.38
N GLN A 351 18.77 -38.41 -36.46
CA GLN A 351 19.53 -37.27 -36.99
C GLN A 351 20.75 -36.95 -36.11
N ALA A 352 20.60 -37.00 -34.78
CA ALA A 352 21.71 -36.80 -33.86
C ALA A 352 22.79 -37.90 -34.02
N ALA A 353 22.38 -39.16 -34.15
CA ALA A 353 23.31 -40.28 -34.39
C ALA A 353 24.05 -40.14 -35.74
N GLN A 354 23.37 -39.68 -36.80
CA GLN A 354 24.01 -39.39 -38.09
C GLN A 354 24.99 -38.23 -38.01
N ALA A 355 24.68 -37.18 -37.26
CA ALA A 355 25.57 -36.05 -37.03
C ALA A 355 26.85 -36.46 -36.26
N VAL A 356 26.71 -37.31 -35.23
CA VAL A 356 27.85 -37.88 -34.49
C VAL A 356 28.72 -38.75 -35.41
N ALA A 357 28.11 -39.59 -36.25
CA ALA A 357 28.85 -40.44 -37.19
C ALA A 357 29.60 -39.62 -38.25
N ALA A 358 28.99 -38.55 -38.77
CA ALA A 358 29.63 -37.63 -39.70
C ALA A 358 30.81 -36.86 -39.06
N ALA A 359 30.65 -36.43 -37.79
CA ALA A 359 31.70 -35.77 -37.03
C ALA A 359 32.87 -36.71 -36.70
N ALA A 360 32.60 -37.98 -36.36
CA ALA A 360 33.63 -38.98 -36.12
C ALA A 360 34.44 -39.33 -37.40
N ALA A 361 33.77 -39.35 -38.57
CA ALA A 361 34.42 -39.61 -39.85
C ALA A 361 35.41 -38.51 -40.28
N LEU A 362 35.19 -37.26 -39.87
CA LEU A 362 36.09 -36.12 -40.13
C LEU A 362 37.38 -36.16 -39.31
N HIS A 363 37.38 -36.86 -38.16
CA HIS A 363 38.47 -36.86 -37.19
C HIS A 363 39.29 -38.17 -37.13
N GLY A 364 39.04 -39.12 -38.04
CA GLY A 364 39.83 -40.34 -38.17
C GLY A 364 39.83 -41.27 -36.96
N ALA A 365 38.87 -41.11 -36.04
CA ALA A 365 38.73 -41.92 -34.83
C ALA A 365 37.72 -43.04 -35.05
N ALA A 366 38.11 -44.29 -34.80
CA ALA A 366 37.18 -45.41 -34.77
C ALA A 366 36.25 -45.31 -33.54
N PRO A 367 34.94 -45.58 -33.65
CA PRO A 367 34.03 -45.47 -32.53
C PRO A 367 34.19 -46.67 -31.60
N THR A 368 34.77 -46.46 -30.41
CA THR A 368 34.69 -47.41 -29.29
C THR A 368 33.38 -47.17 -28.55
N VAL A 369 32.33 -47.92 -28.92
CA VAL A 369 31.12 -48.06 -28.10
C VAL A 369 31.32 -49.26 -27.18
N ALA A 370 31.66 -49.02 -25.92
CA ALA A 370 31.61 -50.05 -24.89
C ALA A 370 30.15 -50.17 -24.40
N ALA A 371 29.47 -51.23 -24.85
CA ALA A 371 28.17 -51.62 -24.34
C ALA A 371 28.31 -52.15 -22.90
N GLN A 372 27.73 -51.44 -21.92
CA GLN A 372 27.34 -52.04 -20.65
C GLN A 372 25.82 -52.10 -20.59
N ALA A 373 25.30 -53.32 -20.74
CA ALA A 373 23.91 -53.66 -20.55
C ALA A 373 23.57 -53.61 -19.06
N VAL A 374 22.59 -52.76 -18.68
CA VAL A 374 21.94 -52.83 -17.37
C VAL A 374 20.71 -53.72 -17.52
N ALA A 375 20.77 -54.90 -16.90
CA ALA A 375 19.65 -55.84 -16.82
C ALA A 375 18.56 -55.32 -15.86
N PRO A 376 17.27 -55.64 -16.10
CA PRO A 376 16.16 -55.14 -15.27
C PRO A 376 16.10 -55.86 -13.91
N ALA A 377 16.14 -55.09 -12.82
CA ALA A 377 15.85 -55.60 -11.49
C ALA A 377 14.34 -55.89 -11.35
N THR A 378 14.02 -57.12 -10.95
CA THR A 378 12.66 -57.60 -10.66
C THR A 378 12.22 -57.11 -9.26
N PRO A 379 10.96 -56.70 -9.04
CA PRO A 379 10.49 -56.26 -7.73
C PRO A 379 10.33 -57.44 -6.77
N ALA A 380 10.91 -57.33 -5.58
CA ALA A 380 10.72 -58.30 -4.49
C ALA A 380 9.39 -58.02 -3.75
N ALA A 381 8.66 -59.10 -3.49
CA ALA A 381 7.37 -59.13 -2.79
C ALA A 381 7.48 -58.76 -1.28
N PRO A 382 6.39 -58.30 -0.64
CA PRO A 382 6.40 -57.85 0.75
C PRO A 382 6.48 -59.03 1.72
N ALA A 383 7.29 -58.89 2.77
CA ALA A 383 7.39 -59.86 3.86
C ALA A 383 6.35 -59.57 4.96
N GLU A 384 5.65 -60.62 5.39
CA GLU A 384 4.70 -60.64 6.51
C GLU A 384 5.38 -60.37 7.88
N PRO A 385 4.63 -59.86 8.88
CA PRO A 385 5.16 -59.60 10.21
C PRO A 385 5.17 -60.87 11.07
N ALA A 386 6.28 -61.10 11.77
CA ALA A 386 6.43 -62.16 12.77
C ALA A 386 6.38 -61.57 14.21
N PRO A 387 6.02 -62.39 15.22
CA PRO A 387 5.16 -61.99 16.33
C PRO A 387 5.88 -61.40 17.56
N ALA A 388 5.08 -60.72 18.38
CA ALA A 388 5.45 -60.12 19.66
C ALA A 388 6.05 -61.14 20.64
N ALA A 389 7.15 -60.74 21.28
CA ALA A 389 7.71 -61.42 22.45
C ALA A 389 7.26 -60.68 23.72
N GLU A 390 6.57 -61.41 24.59
CA GLU A 390 6.27 -61.02 25.97
C GLU A 390 7.57 -60.85 26.76
N ALA A 391 7.70 -59.73 27.46
CA ALA A 391 8.69 -59.55 28.51
C ALA A 391 7.99 -59.10 29.81
N ASP A 392 8.36 -59.85 30.84
CA ASP A 392 7.78 -59.97 32.16
C ASP A 392 7.91 -58.71 33.02
N VAL A 393 6.91 -58.51 33.88
CA VAL A 393 6.72 -57.40 34.80
C VAL A 393 7.32 -57.78 36.15
N THR A 394 8.43 -57.17 36.56
CA THR A 394 8.76 -56.98 37.99
C THR A 394 9.83 -55.90 38.17
N ALA A 395 9.41 -54.67 38.49
CA ALA A 395 10.19 -53.70 39.26
C ALA A 395 9.22 -52.64 39.82
N GLU A 396 9.05 -52.64 41.13
CA GLU A 396 8.25 -51.64 41.86
C GLU A 396 8.86 -50.24 41.71
N PRO A 397 8.07 -49.18 41.43
CA PRO A 397 8.50 -47.82 41.63
C PRO A 397 8.03 -47.29 42.99
N GLU A 398 8.92 -46.51 43.57
CA GLU A 398 8.81 -45.80 44.83
C GLU A 398 7.56 -44.91 44.91
N THR A 399 7.04 -44.79 46.12
CA THR A 399 5.92 -43.94 46.52
C THR A 399 6.14 -42.47 46.13
N SER A 400 5.46 -42.00 45.10
CA SER A 400 5.23 -40.57 44.85
C SER A 400 3.83 -40.21 45.35
N ALA A 401 3.74 -39.20 46.22
CA ALA A 401 2.50 -38.66 46.75
C ALA A 401 1.49 -38.36 45.63
N GLU A 402 0.24 -38.80 45.81
CA GLU A 402 -0.88 -38.40 44.97
C GLU A 402 -1.02 -36.87 44.98
N PRO A 403 -1.16 -36.21 43.81
CA PRO A 403 -1.50 -34.79 43.80
C PRO A 403 -2.94 -34.64 44.31
N GLU A 404 -3.13 -33.81 45.33
CA GLU A 404 -4.46 -33.41 45.79
C GLU A 404 -5.26 -32.85 44.60
N THR A 405 -6.35 -33.52 44.24
CA THR A 405 -7.33 -33.00 43.28
C THR A 405 -7.83 -31.65 43.78
N PRO A 406 -7.86 -30.59 42.96
CA PRO A 406 -8.41 -29.30 43.39
C PRO A 406 -9.87 -29.50 43.79
N ALA A 407 -10.26 -29.00 44.96
CA ALA A 407 -11.64 -29.06 45.42
C ALA A 407 -12.55 -28.38 44.38
N GLU A 408 -13.50 -29.13 43.83
CA GLU A 408 -14.54 -28.65 42.91
C GLU A 408 -15.38 -27.56 43.62
N ASP A 409 -15.78 -26.49 42.91
CA ASP A 409 -16.51 -25.37 43.52
C ASP A 409 -17.80 -25.87 44.21
N PRO A 410 -18.04 -25.57 45.49
CA PRO A 410 -19.23 -26.02 46.22
C PRO A 410 -20.55 -25.72 45.50
N ALA A 411 -20.64 -24.62 44.75
CA ALA A 411 -21.84 -24.24 44.00
C ALA A 411 -22.09 -25.16 42.78
N VAL A 412 -21.02 -25.67 42.16
CA VAL A 412 -21.12 -26.65 41.05
C VAL A 412 -21.54 -28.01 41.58
N ILE A 413 -21.03 -28.40 42.75
CA ILE A 413 -21.44 -29.65 43.44
C ILE A 413 -22.94 -29.60 43.77
N GLU A 414 -23.41 -28.52 44.40
CA GLU A 414 -24.82 -28.36 44.79
C GLU A 414 -25.76 -28.35 43.55
N ALA A 415 -25.37 -27.65 42.48
CA ALA A 415 -26.16 -27.62 41.24
C ALA A 415 -26.23 -29.00 40.56
N ARG A 416 -25.16 -29.80 40.62
CA ARG A 416 -25.11 -31.15 40.06
C ARG A 416 -25.96 -32.14 40.85
N GLU A 417 -25.96 -32.04 42.18
CA GLU A 417 -26.84 -32.81 43.05
C GLU A 417 -28.32 -32.47 42.81
N ALA A 418 -28.64 -31.19 42.62
CA ALA A 418 -29.99 -30.73 42.29
C ALA A 418 -30.47 -31.25 40.92
N LEU A 419 -29.58 -31.32 39.92
CA LEU A 419 -29.89 -31.92 38.62
C LEU A 419 -30.19 -33.42 38.76
N ALA A 420 -29.33 -34.17 39.47
CA ALA A 420 -29.54 -35.60 39.71
C ALA A 420 -30.88 -35.90 40.40
N ALA A 421 -31.26 -35.09 41.39
CA ALA A 421 -32.56 -35.23 42.07
C ALA A 421 -33.75 -34.92 41.15
N ALA A 422 -33.61 -33.94 40.25
CA ALA A 422 -34.64 -33.61 39.26
C ALA A 422 -34.81 -34.71 38.21
N GLU A 423 -33.70 -35.31 37.75
CA GLU A 423 -33.69 -36.42 36.79
C GLU A 423 -34.31 -37.69 37.40
N GLU A 424 -33.99 -38.01 38.65
CA GLU A 424 -34.60 -39.13 39.38
C GLU A 424 -36.12 -38.94 39.48
N THR A 425 -36.57 -37.72 39.79
CA THR A 425 -38.00 -37.37 39.85
C THR A 425 -38.67 -37.53 38.48
N GLN A 426 -38.05 -37.04 37.40
CA GLN A 426 -38.56 -37.19 36.03
C GLN A 426 -38.67 -38.67 35.63
N ASN A 427 -37.67 -39.47 35.93
CA ASN A 427 -37.65 -40.91 35.65
C ASN A 427 -38.80 -41.64 36.38
N GLY A 428 -39.10 -41.23 37.61
CA GLY A 428 -40.26 -41.73 38.37
C GLY A 428 -41.60 -41.41 37.69
N PHE A 429 -41.77 -40.18 37.19
CA PHE A 429 -42.99 -39.80 36.46
C PHE A 429 -43.10 -40.48 35.09
N ALA A 430 -41.99 -40.63 34.35
CA ALA A 430 -41.97 -41.34 33.07
C ALA A 430 -42.39 -42.82 33.22
N ALA A 431 -41.91 -43.49 34.27
CA ALA A 431 -42.35 -44.85 34.60
C ALA A 431 -43.85 -44.92 34.93
N ALA A 432 -44.39 -43.92 35.64
CA ALA A 432 -45.80 -43.82 35.96
C ALA A 432 -46.67 -43.54 34.72
N THR A 433 -46.21 -42.70 33.80
CA THR A 433 -46.85 -42.42 32.50
C THR A 433 -46.96 -43.69 31.68
N LEU A 434 -45.86 -44.43 31.50
CA LEU A 434 -45.85 -45.68 30.73
C LEU A 434 -46.84 -46.71 31.30
N LYS A 435 -46.92 -46.80 32.64
CA LYS A 435 -47.88 -47.70 33.31
C LYS A 435 -49.33 -47.25 33.11
N ALA A 436 -49.61 -45.95 33.14
CA ALA A 436 -50.95 -45.40 32.96
C ALA A 436 -51.41 -45.49 31.49
N GLU A 437 -50.51 -45.26 30.53
CA GLU A 437 -50.77 -45.41 29.10
C GLU A 437 -51.04 -46.88 28.74
N ALA A 438 -50.23 -47.82 29.24
CA ALA A 438 -50.46 -49.26 29.04
C ALA A 438 -51.80 -49.74 29.62
N ALA A 439 -52.23 -49.19 30.77
CA ALA A 439 -53.53 -49.49 31.36
C ALA A 439 -54.70 -48.92 30.53
N ALA A 440 -54.54 -47.72 29.95
CA ALA A 440 -55.54 -47.12 29.06
C ALA A 440 -55.64 -47.87 27.72
N GLU A 441 -54.53 -48.37 27.18
CA GLU A 441 -54.50 -49.17 25.96
C GLU A 441 -55.13 -50.56 26.13
N ALA A 442 -54.98 -51.18 27.31
CA ALA A 442 -55.60 -52.46 27.62
C ALA A 442 -57.13 -52.38 27.72
N GLU A 443 -57.69 -51.20 28.04
CA GLU A 443 -59.14 -50.96 28.14
C GLU A 443 -59.59 -49.71 27.35
N PRO A 444 -59.68 -49.78 26.00
CA PRO A 444 -59.88 -48.62 25.12
C PRO A 444 -61.20 -47.85 25.31
N GLY A 445 -62.15 -48.40 26.08
CA GLY A 445 -63.45 -47.79 26.35
C GLY A 445 -63.56 -47.04 27.69
N ASN A 446 -62.52 -47.06 28.53
CA ASN A 446 -62.55 -46.50 29.88
C ASN A 446 -61.96 -45.08 29.92
N SER A 447 -62.84 -44.07 29.86
CA SER A 447 -62.44 -42.65 29.78
C SER A 447 -61.64 -42.15 30.99
N ASP A 448 -61.80 -42.77 32.16
CA ASP A 448 -61.10 -42.38 33.38
C ASP A 448 -59.62 -42.79 33.33
N LEU A 449 -59.30 -43.94 32.71
CA LEU A 449 -57.93 -44.39 32.50
C LEU A 449 -57.18 -43.50 31.50
N PHE A 450 -57.85 -43.07 30.43
CA PHE A 450 -57.26 -42.09 29.50
C PHE A 450 -57.03 -40.73 30.17
N SER A 451 -57.94 -40.30 31.04
CA SER A 451 -57.78 -39.05 31.80
C SER A 451 -56.62 -39.15 32.80
N ALA A 452 -56.44 -40.31 33.44
CA ALA A 452 -55.31 -40.60 34.31
C ALA A 452 -53.97 -40.64 33.55
N ALA A 453 -53.93 -41.28 32.38
CA ALA A 453 -52.75 -41.29 31.50
C ALA A 453 -52.36 -39.88 31.05
N ARG A 454 -53.34 -39.06 30.66
CA ARG A 454 -53.11 -37.66 30.26
C ARG A 454 -52.58 -36.81 31.42
N LYS A 455 -53.07 -37.05 32.65
CA LYS A 455 -52.56 -36.39 33.86
C LYS A 455 -51.13 -36.82 34.17
N ALA A 456 -50.81 -38.11 34.09
CA ALA A 456 -49.45 -38.63 34.30
C ALA A 456 -48.45 -38.02 33.30
N ARG A 457 -48.83 -37.98 32.01
CA ARG A 457 -48.06 -37.31 30.94
C ARG A 457 -47.81 -35.83 31.25
N TRP A 458 -48.82 -35.13 31.77
CA TRP A 458 -48.69 -33.72 32.13
C TRP A 458 -47.75 -33.48 33.31
N ASP A 459 -47.77 -34.37 34.30
CA ASP A 459 -46.88 -34.28 35.46
C ASP A 459 -45.43 -34.68 35.10
N GLU A 460 -45.22 -35.64 34.18
CA GLU A 460 -43.91 -35.91 33.57
C GLU A 460 -43.36 -34.70 32.81
N LEU A 461 -44.20 -34.03 32.01
CA LEU A 461 -43.79 -32.83 31.26
C LEU A 461 -43.36 -31.69 32.21
N LYS A 462 -44.01 -31.55 33.37
CA LYS A 462 -43.58 -30.59 34.40
C LYS A 462 -42.24 -30.96 35.01
N ALA A 463 -42.01 -32.25 35.27
CA ALA A 463 -40.73 -32.73 35.79
C ALA A 463 -39.58 -32.51 34.78
N SER A 464 -39.84 -32.70 33.48
CA SER A 464 -38.87 -32.39 32.42
C SER A 464 -38.46 -30.91 32.39
N LYS A 465 -39.39 -29.98 32.63
CA LYS A 465 -39.05 -28.55 32.77
C LYS A 465 -38.17 -28.26 33.99
N ALA A 466 -38.30 -29.02 35.07
CA ALA A 466 -37.44 -28.88 36.25
C ALA A 466 -36.00 -29.35 35.95
N VAL A 467 -35.83 -30.44 35.20
CA VAL A 467 -34.51 -30.90 34.71
C VAL A 467 -33.86 -29.87 33.80
N GLN A 468 -34.61 -29.29 32.85
CA GLN A 468 -34.10 -28.21 32.00
C GLN A 468 -33.62 -27.00 32.81
N LYS A 469 -34.38 -26.61 33.84
CA LYS A 469 -34.00 -25.50 34.74
C LYS A 469 -32.76 -25.83 35.57
N ALA A 470 -32.64 -27.05 36.08
CA ALA A 470 -31.48 -27.50 36.84
C ALA A 470 -30.23 -27.62 35.95
N THR A 471 -30.38 -28.06 34.70
CA THR A 471 -29.30 -28.12 33.71
C THR A 471 -28.74 -26.73 33.43
N ALA A 472 -29.61 -25.76 33.13
CA ALA A 472 -29.20 -24.37 32.91
C ALA A 472 -28.54 -23.73 34.15
N ALA A 473 -28.98 -24.12 35.36
CA ALA A 473 -28.35 -23.66 36.60
C ALA A 473 -26.95 -24.27 36.80
N LEU A 474 -26.75 -25.53 36.45
CA LEU A 474 -25.43 -26.18 36.48
C LEU A 474 -24.48 -25.58 35.44
N GLU A 475 -24.94 -25.38 34.20
CA GLU A 475 -24.16 -24.72 33.15
C GLU A 475 -23.71 -23.32 33.57
N LYS A 476 -24.60 -22.56 34.21
CA LYS A 476 -24.28 -21.25 34.76
C LYS A 476 -23.28 -21.34 35.92
N ALA A 477 -23.46 -22.28 36.85
CA ALA A 477 -22.53 -22.46 37.97
C ALA A 477 -21.12 -22.85 37.49
N ILE A 478 -21.01 -23.67 36.44
CA ILE A 478 -19.74 -24.02 35.80
C ILE A 478 -19.10 -22.81 35.13
N ALA A 479 -19.90 -21.96 34.47
CA ALA A 479 -19.40 -20.75 33.81
C ALA A 479 -18.95 -19.66 34.79
N ASP A 480 -19.63 -19.54 35.94
CA ASP A 480 -19.34 -18.54 36.97
C ASP A 480 -18.19 -18.98 37.91
N ALA A 481 -17.82 -20.27 37.92
CA ALA A 481 -16.72 -20.78 38.73
C ALA A 481 -15.36 -20.28 38.21
N PRO A 482 -14.48 -19.75 39.09
CA PRO A 482 -13.15 -19.30 38.67
C PRO A 482 -12.34 -20.49 38.12
N PRO A 483 -11.66 -20.35 36.97
CA PRO A 483 -10.90 -21.46 36.41
C PRO A 483 -9.77 -21.84 37.37
N ALA A 484 -9.71 -23.11 37.75
CA ALA A 484 -8.58 -23.63 38.52
C ALA A 484 -7.29 -23.33 37.75
N PRO A 485 -6.23 -22.83 38.42
CA PRO A 485 -4.96 -22.60 37.75
C PRO A 485 -4.45 -23.94 37.22
N ARG A 486 -4.47 -24.10 35.90
CA ARG A 486 -4.00 -25.32 35.22
C ARG A 486 -2.51 -25.47 35.49
N VAL A 487 -2.15 -26.45 36.30
CA VAL A 487 -0.76 -26.91 36.43
C VAL A 487 -0.47 -27.73 35.18
N LEU A 488 0.34 -27.17 34.29
CA LEU A 488 0.77 -27.86 33.07
C LEU A 488 1.57 -29.12 33.44
N THR A 489 1.37 -30.21 32.71
CA THR A 489 2.26 -31.37 32.78
C THR A 489 3.66 -30.98 32.33
N ASP A 490 4.69 -31.76 32.65
CA ASP A 490 6.05 -31.43 32.22
C ASP A 490 6.21 -31.50 30.69
N GLU A 491 5.43 -32.36 30.04
CA GLU A 491 5.26 -32.42 28.57
C GLU A 491 4.58 -31.14 28.04
N GLU A 492 3.51 -30.65 28.67
CA GLU A 492 2.87 -29.39 28.31
C GLU A 492 3.74 -28.17 28.64
N LYS A 493 4.61 -28.25 29.65
CA LYS A 493 5.62 -27.21 29.95
C LYS A 493 6.73 -27.22 28.91
N GLU A 494 7.12 -28.39 28.39
CA GLU A 494 8.07 -28.52 27.28
C GLU A 494 7.45 -28.05 25.97
N ASP A 495 6.21 -28.41 25.65
CA ASP A 495 5.46 -27.90 24.49
C ASP A 495 5.22 -26.39 24.57
N ARG A 496 5.03 -25.84 25.77
CA ARG A 496 4.93 -24.38 25.97
C ARG A 496 6.30 -23.68 25.94
N LYS A 497 7.40 -24.43 26.12
CA LYS A 497 8.78 -23.96 25.92
C LYS A 497 9.22 -24.07 24.47
N ALA A 498 8.66 -25.01 23.69
CA ALA A 498 8.92 -25.12 22.28
C ALA A 498 8.47 -23.83 21.57
N PRO A 499 9.33 -23.22 20.73
CA PRO A 499 8.93 -22.03 19.99
C PRO A 499 7.73 -22.36 19.12
N LYS A 500 6.66 -21.57 19.24
CA LYS A 500 5.44 -21.77 18.44
C LYS A 500 5.80 -21.80 16.95
N PRO A 501 5.17 -22.68 16.14
CA PRO A 501 5.48 -22.80 14.72
C PRO A 501 5.28 -21.45 14.03
N GLN A 502 6.22 -21.11 13.16
CA GLN A 502 6.20 -19.92 12.32
C GLN A 502 5.66 -20.22 10.91
N GLY A 503 5.33 -21.48 10.63
CA GLY A 503 4.85 -21.96 9.33
C GLY A 503 5.97 -22.13 8.33
N GLN A 504 7.20 -22.35 8.78
CA GLN A 504 8.34 -22.59 7.92
C GLN A 504 8.22 -24.01 7.35
N TRP A 505 8.01 -24.15 6.04
CA TRP A 505 7.67 -25.44 5.45
C TRP A 505 8.65 -26.57 5.73
N LEU A 506 9.95 -26.28 5.78
CA LEU A 506 10.97 -27.30 6.04
C LEU A 506 11.09 -27.66 7.53
N ILE A 507 10.64 -26.79 8.44
CA ILE A 507 10.79 -26.97 9.90
C ILE A 507 9.47 -27.38 10.56
N ASP A 508 8.40 -26.64 10.28
CA ASP A 508 7.08 -26.77 10.90
C ASP A 508 6.10 -27.62 10.06
N GLY A 509 6.48 -27.98 8.83
CA GLY A 509 5.58 -28.59 7.84
C GLY A 509 4.68 -27.56 7.13
N LYS A 510 3.72 -28.06 6.36
CA LYS A 510 2.89 -27.24 5.46
C LYS A 510 1.52 -26.85 6.03
N GLU A 511 1.23 -27.10 7.31
CA GLU A 511 -0.06 -26.73 7.89
C GLU A 511 -0.34 -25.21 7.75
N PRO A 512 -1.49 -24.79 7.19
CA PRO A 512 -1.78 -23.37 6.99
C PRO A 512 -2.10 -22.66 8.32
N LEU A 513 -1.28 -21.68 8.70
CA LEU A 513 -1.44 -20.93 9.96
C LEU A 513 -2.25 -19.63 9.83
N ASN A 514 -2.76 -19.32 8.64
CA ASN A 514 -3.68 -18.21 8.39
C ASN A 514 -4.52 -18.44 7.13
N GLY A 515 -5.53 -17.58 6.93
CA GLY A 515 -6.45 -17.70 5.79
C GLY A 515 -5.80 -17.58 4.41
N ASP A 516 -4.82 -16.70 4.21
CA ASP A 516 -4.11 -16.61 2.92
C ASP A 516 -3.33 -17.89 2.62
N GLU A 517 -2.66 -18.49 3.61
CA GLU A 517 -1.94 -19.75 3.43
C GLU A 517 -2.87 -20.92 3.14
N ARG A 518 -4.05 -20.98 3.78
CA ARG A 518 -5.10 -21.98 3.47
C ARG A 518 -5.54 -21.85 2.01
N ILE A 519 -5.93 -20.65 1.58
CA ILE A 519 -6.47 -20.40 0.24
C ILE A 519 -5.46 -20.78 -0.86
N LYS A 520 -4.16 -20.49 -0.63
CA LYS A 520 -3.08 -20.89 -1.54
C LYS A 520 -2.86 -22.39 -1.64
N GLN A 521 -3.23 -23.17 -0.62
CA GLN A 521 -3.09 -24.63 -0.62
C GLN A 521 -4.31 -25.34 -1.20
N GLU A 522 -5.49 -24.72 -1.12
CA GLU A 522 -6.73 -25.25 -1.69
C GLU A 522 -6.70 -25.27 -3.22
N ASP A 523 -6.11 -24.24 -3.84
CA ASP A 523 -5.98 -24.17 -5.29
C ASP A 523 -4.82 -23.24 -5.69
N ALA A 524 -4.17 -23.56 -6.80
CA ALA A 524 -3.05 -22.80 -7.33
C ALA A 524 -3.51 -21.39 -7.74
N GLY A 525 -2.72 -20.37 -7.37
CA GLY A 525 -3.11 -18.98 -7.63
C GLY A 525 -3.34 -18.66 -9.11
N LEU A 526 -2.62 -19.30 -10.04
CA LEU A 526 -2.79 -19.10 -11.48
C LEU A 526 -4.02 -19.80 -12.07
N ALA A 527 -4.58 -20.82 -11.41
CA ALA A 527 -5.77 -21.54 -11.89
C ALA A 527 -6.99 -20.62 -12.01
N VAL A 528 -6.97 -19.47 -11.33
CA VAL A 528 -8.01 -18.46 -11.45
C VAL A 528 -8.09 -17.84 -12.86
N ALA A 529 -7.01 -17.89 -13.65
CA ALA A 529 -7.01 -17.36 -15.02
C ALA A 529 -8.04 -18.06 -15.92
N ASP A 530 -8.17 -19.39 -15.78
CA ASP A 530 -9.15 -20.18 -16.52
C ASP A 530 -10.56 -19.80 -16.11
N ARG A 531 -10.81 -19.68 -14.79
CA ARG A 531 -12.12 -19.25 -14.27
C ARG A 531 -12.49 -17.83 -14.71
N VAL A 532 -11.53 -16.93 -14.84
CA VAL A 532 -11.76 -15.60 -15.43
C VAL A 532 -12.29 -15.72 -16.85
N ARG A 533 -11.62 -16.50 -17.72
CA ARG A 533 -12.06 -16.67 -19.12
C ARG A 533 -13.37 -17.43 -19.26
N GLU A 534 -13.56 -18.46 -18.44
CA GLU A 534 -14.64 -19.42 -18.62
C GLU A 534 -15.94 -19.03 -17.90
N ILE A 535 -15.83 -18.33 -16.77
CA ILE A 535 -16.93 -18.04 -15.84
C ILE A 535 -17.05 -16.53 -15.62
N TYR A 536 -16.06 -15.92 -14.94
CA TYR A 536 -16.22 -14.59 -14.35
C TYR A 536 -16.37 -13.47 -15.38
N ALA A 537 -15.67 -13.55 -16.52
CA ALA A 537 -15.82 -12.57 -17.59
C ALA A 537 -17.19 -12.64 -18.29
N LYS A 538 -17.93 -13.75 -18.12
CA LYS A 538 -19.27 -13.93 -18.72
C LYS A 538 -20.38 -13.61 -17.74
N GLU A 539 -20.19 -13.95 -16.46
CA GLU A 539 -21.18 -13.78 -15.40
C GLU A 539 -21.03 -12.45 -14.65
N GLY A 540 -19.93 -11.72 -14.87
CA GLY A 540 -19.68 -10.41 -14.29
C GLY A 540 -19.08 -10.46 -12.88
N PHE A 541 -18.81 -9.28 -12.31
CA PHE A 541 -18.05 -9.13 -11.06
C PHE A 541 -18.65 -9.89 -9.86
N ASP A 542 -19.97 -9.89 -9.71
CA ASP A 542 -20.64 -10.49 -8.55
C ASP A 542 -20.59 -12.02 -8.53
N SER A 543 -20.20 -12.65 -9.65
CA SER A 543 -19.97 -14.10 -9.73
C SER A 543 -18.67 -14.56 -9.05
N ILE A 544 -17.76 -13.62 -8.74
CA ILE A 544 -16.40 -13.96 -8.30
C ILE A 544 -16.38 -14.29 -6.79
N PRO A 545 -15.95 -15.49 -6.39
CA PRO A 545 -15.83 -15.84 -4.98
C PRO A 545 -14.81 -14.94 -4.25
N PRO A 546 -15.03 -14.59 -2.97
CA PRO A 546 -14.09 -13.76 -2.20
C PRO A 546 -12.65 -14.31 -2.14
N GLU A 547 -12.51 -15.64 -2.11
CA GLU A 547 -11.21 -16.33 -2.10
C GLU A 547 -10.47 -16.23 -3.44
N ASP A 548 -11.16 -16.02 -4.55
CA ASP A 548 -10.50 -15.72 -5.82
C ASP A 548 -10.19 -14.22 -5.91
N LEU A 549 -11.18 -13.39 -5.59
CA LEU A 549 -11.11 -11.95 -5.74
C LEU A 549 -9.97 -11.30 -4.91
N ALA A 550 -9.84 -11.68 -3.63
CA ALA A 550 -8.90 -11.02 -2.74
C ALA A 550 -7.47 -11.59 -2.83
N PRO A 551 -7.22 -12.91 -2.68
CA PRO A 551 -5.87 -13.45 -2.80
C PRO A 551 -5.51 -13.93 -4.21
N ARG A 552 -6.30 -14.78 -4.90
CA ARG A 552 -5.83 -15.44 -6.15
C ARG A 552 -5.70 -14.51 -7.35
N PHE A 553 -6.58 -13.52 -7.52
CA PHE A 553 -6.50 -12.52 -8.60
C PHE A 553 -5.16 -11.76 -8.62
N LYS A 554 -4.44 -11.72 -7.49
CA LYS A 554 -3.11 -11.13 -7.44
C LYS A 554 -2.09 -11.92 -8.27
N TRP A 555 -2.25 -13.24 -8.46
CA TRP A 555 -1.34 -14.03 -9.32
C TRP A 555 -1.47 -13.65 -10.78
N ILE A 556 -2.65 -13.17 -11.19
CA ILE A 556 -2.91 -12.69 -12.56
C ILE A 556 -2.75 -11.17 -12.69
N GLY A 557 -2.05 -10.53 -11.73
CA GLY A 557 -1.70 -9.11 -11.80
C GLY A 557 -2.86 -8.16 -11.48
N MET A 558 -3.96 -8.65 -10.91
CA MET A 558 -5.16 -7.87 -10.63
C MET A 558 -5.34 -7.60 -9.14
N TYR A 559 -5.81 -6.40 -8.82
CA TYR A 559 -6.32 -6.03 -7.51
C TYR A 559 -7.68 -5.35 -7.69
N THR A 560 -8.65 -5.61 -6.81
CA THR A 560 -9.83 -4.74 -6.76
C THR A 560 -9.41 -3.32 -6.40
N GLN A 561 -9.98 -2.33 -7.08
CA GLN A 561 -9.72 -0.92 -6.75
C GLN A 561 -10.66 -0.44 -5.65
N ARG A 562 -10.44 0.78 -5.18
CA ARG A 562 -11.27 1.47 -4.20
C ARG A 562 -12.53 2.06 -4.83
N ARG A 563 -13.65 2.01 -4.11
CA ARG A 563 -14.84 2.82 -4.42
C ARG A 563 -14.56 4.31 -4.27
N GLN A 564 -15.21 5.11 -5.11
CA GLN A 564 -14.96 6.55 -5.20
C GLN A 564 -15.80 7.41 -4.25
N ASP A 565 -16.83 6.84 -3.60
CA ASP A 565 -17.75 7.55 -2.72
C ASP A 565 -17.29 7.59 -1.25
N MET A 566 -15.98 7.49 -1.01
CA MET A 566 -15.40 7.33 0.33
C MET A 566 -14.08 8.10 0.49
N ASP A 567 -13.92 8.77 1.62
CA ASP A 567 -12.72 9.48 2.06
C ASP A 567 -11.70 8.61 2.83
N GLY A 568 -10.62 9.22 3.33
CA GLY A 568 -9.55 8.51 4.00
C GLY A 568 -9.93 7.85 5.34
N GLU A 569 -10.98 8.32 6.03
CA GLU A 569 -11.38 7.81 7.34
C GLU A 569 -11.94 6.40 7.28
N GLN A 570 -12.64 6.07 6.19
CA GLN A 570 -13.26 4.75 6.07
C GLN A 570 -12.25 3.60 5.90
N THR A 571 -11.01 3.90 5.48
CA THR A 571 -9.97 2.88 5.24
C THR A 571 -9.61 2.05 6.48
N GLY A 572 -9.81 2.60 7.68
CA GLY A 572 -9.54 1.92 8.96
C GLY A 572 -10.78 1.34 9.65
N THR A 573 -11.98 1.69 9.18
CA THR A 573 -13.26 1.34 9.83
C THR A 573 -14.08 0.35 9.02
N LEU A 574 -14.00 0.40 7.69
CA LEU A 574 -14.69 -0.52 6.80
C LEU A 574 -13.85 -1.76 6.49
N THR A 575 -14.55 -2.85 6.17
CA THR A 575 -13.93 -4.08 5.69
C THR A 575 -13.38 -3.90 4.28
N ASN A 576 -12.43 -4.75 3.88
CA ASN A 576 -11.88 -4.73 2.53
C ASN A 576 -12.96 -4.99 1.44
N ALA A 577 -14.04 -5.71 1.77
CA ALA A 577 -15.15 -5.97 0.87
C ALA A 577 -16.08 -4.75 0.71
N GLU A 578 -16.19 -3.90 1.72
CA GLU A 578 -16.96 -2.65 1.63
C GLU A 578 -16.18 -1.56 0.88
N LEU A 579 -14.86 -1.52 1.05
CA LEU A 579 -13.98 -0.54 0.38
C LEU A 579 -13.77 -0.81 -1.11
N GLN A 580 -14.02 -2.03 -1.58
CA GLN A 580 -13.70 -2.41 -2.95
C GLN A 580 -14.81 -2.05 -3.94
N ASP A 581 -14.38 -1.62 -5.12
CA ASP A 581 -15.24 -1.39 -6.28
C ASP A 581 -15.38 -2.69 -7.11
N ARG A 582 -16.31 -2.68 -8.07
CA ARG A 582 -16.46 -3.71 -9.11
C ARG A 582 -15.37 -3.68 -10.18
N TYR A 583 -14.50 -2.68 -10.14
CA TYR A 583 -13.40 -2.48 -11.08
C TYR A 583 -12.07 -2.97 -10.50
N PHE A 584 -11.10 -3.17 -11.40
CA PHE A 584 -9.78 -3.66 -11.08
C PHE A 584 -8.68 -2.69 -11.49
N MET A 585 -7.66 -2.62 -10.66
CA MET A 585 -6.31 -2.28 -11.11
C MET A 585 -5.70 -3.52 -11.78
N MET A 586 -5.15 -3.34 -12.97
CA MET A 586 -4.39 -4.34 -13.70
C MET A 586 -2.94 -3.89 -13.84
N ARG A 587 -1.99 -4.77 -13.51
CA ARG A 587 -0.56 -4.49 -13.63
C ARG A 587 0.07 -5.34 -14.73
N ILE A 588 0.66 -4.67 -15.70
CA ILE A 588 1.39 -5.29 -16.81
C ILE A 588 2.84 -5.50 -16.39
N ARG A 589 3.40 -6.70 -16.61
CA ARG A 589 4.75 -7.06 -16.15
C ARG A 589 5.81 -6.71 -17.22
N LEU A 590 6.76 -5.85 -16.85
CA LEU A 590 7.85 -5.38 -17.72
C LEU A 590 9.21 -5.64 -17.04
N ASP A 591 9.72 -6.87 -17.11
CA ASP A 591 11.03 -7.22 -16.54
C ASP A 591 12.17 -6.43 -17.21
N GLY A 592 13.03 -5.82 -16.38
CA GLY A 592 14.04 -4.87 -16.84
C GLY A 592 13.47 -3.56 -17.40
N GLY A 593 12.17 -3.31 -17.25
CA GLY A 593 11.49 -2.14 -17.80
C GLY A 593 11.47 -2.06 -19.33
N GLN A 594 11.65 -3.19 -20.01
CA GLN A 594 11.79 -3.23 -21.46
C GLN A 594 10.42 -3.17 -22.14
N VAL A 595 10.23 -2.19 -23.03
CA VAL A 595 9.03 -2.07 -23.86
C VAL A 595 9.40 -1.58 -25.26
N THR A 596 8.79 -2.16 -26.28
CA THR A 596 8.90 -1.67 -27.68
C THR A 596 7.83 -0.61 -27.95
N PRO A 597 7.99 0.27 -28.96
CA PRO A 597 6.92 1.19 -29.35
C PRO A 597 5.59 0.48 -29.63
N GLN A 598 5.62 -0.64 -30.35
CA GLN A 598 4.42 -1.45 -30.63
C GLN A 598 3.76 -1.98 -29.35
N GLN A 599 4.55 -2.45 -28.38
CA GLN A 599 4.01 -2.85 -27.07
C GLN A 599 3.40 -1.66 -26.33
N LEU A 600 4.08 -0.51 -26.31
CA LEU A 600 3.60 0.70 -25.65
C LEU A 600 2.27 1.19 -26.28
N ARG A 601 2.17 1.14 -27.61
CA ARG A 601 0.96 1.44 -28.38
C ARG A 601 -0.20 0.53 -28.00
N VAL A 602 0.04 -0.79 -27.89
CA VAL A 602 -1.00 -1.74 -27.47
C VAL A 602 -1.47 -1.45 -26.06
N ILE A 603 -0.55 -1.15 -25.13
CA ILE A 603 -0.91 -0.76 -23.75
C ILE A 603 -1.74 0.53 -23.76
N GLY A 604 -1.34 1.53 -24.57
CA GLY A 604 -2.09 2.77 -24.73
C GLY A 604 -3.50 2.56 -25.27
N GLY A 605 -3.65 1.73 -26.31
CA GLY A 605 -4.96 1.37 -26.86
C GLY A 605 -5.84 0.60 -25.87
N ILE A 606 -5.27 -0.35 -25.10
CA ILE A 606 -5.99 -1.02 -24.01
C ILE A 606 -6.44 -0.01 -22.96
N SER A 607 -5.58 0.96 -22.62
CA SER A 607 -5.91 1.98 -21.64
C SER A 607 -7.09 2.85 -22.11
N ALA A 608 -7.06 3.33 -23.36
CA ALA A 608 -8.13 4.12 -23.96
C ALA A 608 -9.45 3.33 -24.02
N ASP A 609 -9.41 2.07 -24.46
CA ASP A 609 -10.61 1.24 -24.69
C ASP A 609 -11.23 0.72 -23.38
N PHE A 610 -10.41 0.29 -22.42
CA PHE A 610 -10.87 -0.49 -21.26
C PHE A 610 -10.55 0.13 -19.90
N ALA A 611 -9.62 1.09 -19.84
CA ALA A 611 -9.13 1.65 -18.58
C ALA A 611 -9.48 3.13 -18.37
N ARG A 612 -10.43 3.65 -19.15
CA ARG A 612 -10.80 5.08 -19.14
C ARG A 612 -9.59 6.00 -19.35
N ASN A 613 -8.71 5.61 -20.25
CA ASN A 613 -7.45 6.30 -20.56
C ASN A 613 -6.43 6.37 -19.41
N THR A 614 -6.62 5.67 -18.29
CA THR A 614 -5.67 5.70 -17.17
C THR A 614 -4.41 4.87 -17.48
N ALA A 615 -3.22 5.44 -17.26
CA ALA A 615 -1.96 4.70 -17.37
C ALA A 615 -0.88 5.26 -16.43
N ASP A 616 -0.39 4.43 -15.51
CA ASP A 616 0.60 4.86 -14.52
C ASP A 616 1.86 4.01 -14.53
N PHE A 617 3.01 4.66 -14.69
CA PHE A 617 4.30 4.04 -14.44
C PHE A 617 4.50 3.80 -12.94
N THR A 618 4.99 2.62 -12.64
CA THR A 618 5.27 2.17 -11.27
C THR A 618 6.75 2.34 -10.97
N ASP A 619 7.06 2.45 -9.68
CA ASP A 619 8.45 2.48 -9.20
C ASP A 619 9.18 1.13 -9.26
N ARG A 620 8.62 0.23 -10.06
CA ARG A 620 9.15 -1.08 -10.38
C ARG A 620 9.10 -1.34 -11.88
N GLN A 621 9.16 -0.30 -12.70
CA GLN A 621 9.24 -0.39 -14.16
C GLN A 621 7.98 -0.94 -14.87
N ASN A 622 6.93 -1.34 -14.14
CA ASN A 622 5.66 -1.75 -14.74
C ASN A 622 4.76 -0.55 -15.09
N ILE A 623 3.71 -0.83 -15.86
CA ILE A 623 2.56 0.05 -16.07
C ILE A 623 1.34 -0.53 -15.34
N GLN A 624 0.53 0.35 -14.73
CA GLN A 624 -0.76 0.03 -14.12
C GLN A 624 -1.90 0.75 -14.83
N LEU A 625 -2.97 0.00 -15.05
CA LEU A 625 -4.25 0.48 -15.57
C LEU A 625 -5.31 0.36 -14.47
N HIS A 626 -6.26 1.28 -14.41
CA HIS A 626 -7.41 1.23 -13.48
C HIS A 626 -8.72 1.15 -14.27
N TRP A 627 -9.86 1.01 -13.57
CA TRP A 627 -11.19 0.93 -14.21
C TRP A 627 -11.44 -0.29 -15.08
N ILE A 628 -10.57 -1.32 -15.01
CA ILE A 628 -10.77 -2.55 -15.77
C ILE A 628 -11.97 -3.30 -15.23
N ARG A 629 -12.85 -3.77 -16.12
CA ARG A 629 -13.96 -4.66 -15.75
C ARG A 629 -13.56 -6.11 -16.01
N ILE A 630 -14.16 -7.05 -15.28
CA ILE A 630 -13.81 -8.47 -15.42
C ILE A 630 -14.13 -9.01 -16.82
N GLU A 631 -15.18 -8.48 -17.44
CA GLU A 631 -15.68 -8.83 -18.76
C GLU A 631 -14.67 -8.53 -19.87
N ASP A 632 -13.83 -7.51 -19.67
CA ASP A 632 -12.85 -7.06 -20.67
C ASP A 632 -11.51 -7.81 -20.56
N VAL A 633 -11.25 -8.49 -19.43
CA VAL A 633 -9.93 -9.11 -19.13
C VAL A 633 -9.47 -10.10 -20.21
N PRO A 634 -10.32 -11.02 -20.74
CA PRO A 634 -9.87 -11.95 -21.78
C PRO A 634 -9.35 -11.25 -23.04
N GLU A 635 -10.05 -10.22 -23.52
CA GLU A 635 -9.64 -9.42 -24.69
C GLU A 635 -8.34 -8.65 -24.41
N ILE A 636 -8.21 -8.06 -23.21
CA ILE A 636 -6.98 -7.39 -22.79
C ILE A 636 -5.80 -8.36 -22.83
N TRP A 637 -5.96 -9.55 -22.27
CA TRP A 637 -4.92 -10.58 -22.31
C TRP A 637 -4.57 -11.01 -23.72
N ASP A 638 -5.55 -11.16 -24.61
CA ASP A 638 -5.30 -11.56 -26.00
C ASP A 638 -4.50 -10.48 -26.75
N ARG A 639 -4.79 -9.20 -26.52
CA ARG A 639 -4.02 -8.07 -27.07
C ARG A 639 -2.61 -7.99 -26.51
N LEU A 640 -2.43 -8.18 -25.20
CA LEU A 640 -1.10 -8.20 -24.58
C LEU A 640 -0.27 -9.40 -25.09
N ALA A 641 -0.87 -10.58 -25.17
CA ALA A 641 -0.22 -11.78 -25.65
C ALA A 641 0.24 -11.64 -27.12
N ALA A 642 -0.54 -10.93 -27.96
CA ALA A 642 -0.17 -10.66 -29.35
C ALA A 642 1.14 -9.85 -29.50
N VAL A 643 1.59 -9.18 -28.43
CA VAL A 643 2.87 -8.46 -28.37
C VAL A 643 3.82 -9.00 -27.30
N ASN A 644 3.66 -10.27 -26.89
CA ASN A 644 4.48 -10.97 -25.90
C ASN A 644 4.52 -10.28 -24.52
N LEU A 645 3.38 -9.74 -24.09
CA LEU A 645 3.18 -9.19 -22.75
C LEU A 645 2.11 -9.99 -21.98
N ASP A 646 2.18 -9.92 -20.65
CA ASP A 646 1.22 -10.52 -19.74
C ASP A 646 1.12 -9.72 -18.42
N THR A 647 0.21 -10.15 -17.56
CA THR A 647 0.01 -9.57 -16.21
C THR A 647 0.41 -10.55 -15.10
N PHE A 648 0.86 -11.75 -15.45
CA PHE A 648 1.08 -12.84 -14.51
C PHE A 648 2.24 -12.52 -13.57
N PHE A 649 2.06 -12.89 -12.31
CA PHE A 649 2.98 -12.59 -11.22
C PHE A 649 3.30 -11.09 -11.04
N GLY A 650 2.45 -10.19 -11.58
CA GLY A 650 2.56 -8.75 -11.31
C GLY A 650 2.32 -8.42 -9.84
N CYS A 651 1.51 -9.25 -9.18
CA CYS A 651 1.03 -9.10 -7.81
C CYS A 651 1.16 -10.43 -7.04
N GLY A 652 0.71 -10.50 -5.78
CA GLY A 652 0.63 -11.78 -5.04
C GLY A 652 1.86 -12.14 -4.21
N ASP A 653 1.85 -13.37 -3.68
CA ASP A 653 2.89 -13.98 -2.85
C ASP A 653 3.80 -14.88 -3.71
N VAL A 654 4.43 -14.21 -4.68
CA VAL A 654 5.28 -14.75 -5.75
C VAL A 654 6.40 -13.76 -6.07
N PRO A 655 7.42 -14.14 -6.87
CA PRO A 655 8.39 -13.19 -7.39
C PRO A 655 7.72 -12.13 -8.26
N ARG A 656 7.90 -10.86 -7.87
CA ARG A 656 7.44 -9.71 -8.64
C ARG A 656 8.34 -9.49 -9.86
N VAL A 657 8.03 -8.45 -10.64
CA VAL A 657 8.90 -7.95 -11.70
C VAL A 657 10.35 -7.82 -11.22
N VAL A 658 11.28 -8.30 -12.05
CA VAL A 658 12.72 -8.16 -11.86
C VAL A 658 13.13 -6.79 -12.37
N LEU A 659 13.66 -5.94 -11.47
CA LEU A 659 14.20 -4.65 -11.90
C LEU A 659 15.50 -4.85 -12.68
N GLY A 660 15.71 -4.03 -13.70
CA GLY A 660 16.94 -3.99 -14.48
C GLY A 660 17.34 -2.57 -14.82
N SER A 661 18.63 -2.35 -15.09
CA SER A 661 19.10 -1.03 -15.55
C SER A 661 18.31 -0.58 -16.78
N PRO A 662 17.72 0.63 -16.78
CA PRO A 662 17.05 1.18 -17.96
C PRO A 662 17.99 1.37 -19.16
N VAL A 663 19.31 1.29 -18.97
CA VAL A 663 20.32 1.50 -20.01
C VAL A 663 21.25 0.29 -20.14
N ALA A 664 20.77 -0.88 -19.70
CA ALA A 664 21.46 -2.16 -19.87
C ALA A 664 21.79 -2.41 -21.34
N GLY A 665 23.04 -2.79 -21.62
CA GLY A 665 23.58 -3.09 -22.93
C GLY A 665 23.94 -1.87 -23.78
N VAL A 666 23.72 -0.63 -23.31
CA VAL A 666 24.02 0.59 -24.08
C VAL A 666 24.81 1.65 -23.32
N SER A 667 24.76 1.65 -21.99
CA SER A 667 25.46 2.65 -21.17
C SER A 667 26.98 2.56 -21.29
N LYS A 668 27.65 3.72 -21.27
CA LYS A 668 29.11 3.82 -21.13
C LYS A 668 29.61 3.47 -19.73
N ASP A 669 28.73 3.60 -18.73
CA ASP A 669 29.01 3.36 -17.32
C ASP A 669 28.66 1.90 -16.90
N GLU A 670 28.37 1.02 -17.85
CA GLU A 670 28.01 -0.37 -17.59
C GLU A 670 29.24 -1.24 -17.29
N ILE A 671 29.23 -1.94 -16.15
CA ILE A 671 30.20 -3.01 -15.85
C ILE A 671 29.84 -4.26 -16.65
N ILE A 672 28.56 -4.65 -16.60
CA ILE A 672 28.06 -5.86 -17.25
C ILE A 672 26.57 -5.73 -17.59
N ASP A 673 26.15 -6.24 -18.75
CA ASP A 673 24.75 -6.28 -19.15
C ASP A 673 24.03 -7.43 -18.43
N ALA A 674 23.09 -7.09 -17.55
CA ALA A 674 22.28 -8.03 -16.77
C ALA A 674 21.10 -8.64 -17.56
N THR A 675 20.79 -8.13 -18.76
CA THR A 675 19.62 -8.53 -19.55
C THR A 675 19.53 -10.04 -19.79
N PRO A 676 20.64 -10.76 -20.10
CA PRO A 676 20.59 -12.22 -20.27
C PRO A 676 20.09 -12.97 -19.03
N ALA A 677 20.54 -12.58 -17.83
CA ALA A 677 20.11 -13.22 -16.59
C ALA A 677 18.63 -12.91 -16.26
N ILE A 678 18.19 -11.67 -16.48
CA ILE A 678 16.78 -11.29 -16.32
C ILE A 678 15.88 -12.11 -17.26
N ARG A 679 16.30 -12.28 -18.52
CA ARG A 679 15.59 -13.09 -19.51
C ARG A 679 15.51 -14.55 -19.09
N GLU A 680 16.63 -15.14 -18.69
CA GLU A 680 16.71 -16.53 -18.23
C GLU A 680 15.78 -16.77 -17.03
N ILE A 681 15.81 -15.87 -16.03
CA ILE A 681 14.91 -15.95 -14.87
C ILE A 681 13.44 -15.89 -15.31
N LYS A 682 13.08 -14.96 -16.21
CA LYS A 682 11.70 -14.81 -16.68
C LYS A 682 11.21 -16.04 -17.46
N GLU A 683 12.01 -16.52 -18.41
CA GLU A 683 11.59 -17.55 -19.37
C GLU A 683 11.65 -18.97 -18.78
N ASN A 684 12.66 -19.26 -17.95
CA ASN A 684 12.99 -20.64 -17.55
C ASN A 684 12.85 -20.94 -16.06
N TRP A 685 12.75 -19.91 -15.21
CA TRP A 685 12.66 -20.08 -13.75
C TRP A 685 11.33 -19.64 -13.16
N LEU A 686 10.89 -18.41 -13.48
CA LEU A 686 9.70 -17.77 -12.89
C LEU A 686 8.43 -18.61 -13.05
N THR A 687 8.30 -19.32 -14.18
CA THR A 687 7.14 -20.13 -14.56
C THR A 687 7.10 -21.49 -13.88
N ARG A 688 8.13 -21.88 -13.11
CA ARG A 688 8.13 -23.15 -12.39
C ARG A 688 7.15 -23.11 -11.22
N ASP A 689 6.41 -24.21 -11.07
CA ASP A 689 5.41 -24.38 -10.00
C ASP A 689 5.97 -24.09 -8.61
N GLU A 690 7.27 -24.36 -8.40
CA GLU A 690 7.95 -24.20 -7.12
C GLU A 690 8.00 -22.75 -6.60
N PHE A 691 7.78 -21.74 -7.46
CA PHE A 691 7.82 -20.32 -7.09
C PHE A 691 6.44 -19.65 -7.05
N THR A 692 5.38 -20.43 -7.19
CA THR A 692 4.00 -19.92 -7.20
C THR A 692 3.40 -19.74 -5.80
N ASN A 693 4.05 -20.24 -4.74
CA ASN A 693 3.57 -20.14 -3.36
C ASN A 693 4.70 -19.78 -2.38
N LEU A 694 5.00 -18.49 -2.29
CA LEU A 694 5.95 -17.94 -1.32
C LEU A 694 5.22 -17.45 -0.05
N PRO A 695 5.93 -17.23 1.07
CA PRO A 695 5.31 -16.67 2.28
C PRO A 695 4.72 -15.27 2.08
N ARG A 696 5.36 -14.47 1.22
CA ARG A 696 4.90 -13.12 0.86
C ARG A 696 5.47 -12.70 -0.51
N LYS A 697 5.14 -11.49 -0.97
CA LYS A 697 5.79 -10.86 -2.14
C LYS A 697 7.32 -10.92 -2.04
N PHE A 698 7.97 -11.23 -3.15
CA PHE A 698 9.43 -11.29 -3.29
C PHE A 698 9.89 -10.36 -4.42
N LYS A 699 10.77 -9.41 -4.12
CA LYS A 699 11.24 -8.38 -5.04
C LYS A 699 12.70 -8.62 -5.42
N THR A 700 12.98 -8.59 -6.72
CA THR A 700 14.32 -8.77 -7.29
C THR A 700 14.77 -7.51 -8.03
N ALA A 701 16.07 -7.20 -7.97
CA ALA A 701 16.74 -6.25 -8.87
C ALA A 701 18.08 -6.83 -9.38
N ILE A 702 18.41 -6.59 -10.64
CA ILE A 702 19.67 -7.04 -11.27
C ILE A 702 20.16 -5.91 -12.16
N SER A 703 21.26 -5.27 -11.79
CA SER A 703 21.85 -4.18 -12.60
C SER A 703 23.36 -4.25 -12.56
N GLY A 704 24.00 -4.26 -13.72
CA GLY A 704 25.45 -4.10 -13.82
C GLY A 704 25.88 -2.67 -14.09
N ASN A 705 25.00 -1.68 -13.91
CA ASN A 705 25.34 -0.28 -14.11
C ASN A 705 26.05 0.31 -12.87
N ARG A 706 27.17 1.03 -13.06
CA ARG A 706 27.92 1.67 -11.96
C ARG A 706 27.07 2.64 -11.15
N ARG A 707 26.01 3.22 -11.73
CA ARG A 707 25.09 4.15 -11.06
C ARG A 707 24.18 3.51 -10.00
N GLN A 708 24.13 2.17 -9.93
CA GLN A 708 23.26 1.44 -8.99
C GLN A 708 21.77 1.84 -9.12
N ASP A 709 21.31 1.94 -10.36
CA ASP A 709 20.06 2.52 -10.84
C ASP A 709 18.78 1.70 -10.56
N VAL A 710 18.81 0.75 -9.61
CA VAL A 710 17.72 -0.21 -9.33
C VAL A 710 17.26 -0.28 -7.88
N THR A 711 17.63 0.68 -7.02
CA THR A 711 17.21 0.75 -5.60
C THR A 711 17.43 -0.58 -4.86
N HIS A 712 18.63 -1.15 -5.03
CA HIS A 712 18.98 -2.51 -4.64
C HIS A 712 18.93 -2.75 -3.13
N GLU A 713 19.15 -1.69 -2.35
CA GLU A 713 19.18 -1.68 -0.89
C GLU A 713 17.81 -2.01 -0.26
N ILE A 714 16.72 -2.01 -1.03
CA ILE A 714 15.35 -2.20 -0.51
C ILE A 714 14.60 -3.35 -1.20
N GLN A 715 15.32 -4.24 -1.88
CA GLN A 715 14.78 -5.45 -2.53
C GLN A 715 14.99 -6.68 -1.65
N ASP A 716 14.19 -7.73 -1.86
CA ASP A 716 14.39 -8.99 -1.14
C ASP A 716 15.70 -9.67 -1.59
N VAL A 717 16.05 -9.55 -2.88
CA VAL A 717 17.35 -9.96 -3.44
C VAL A 717 17.81 -8.97 -4.51
N SER A 718 19.10 -8.65 -4.54
CA SER A 718 19.70 -7.83 -5.59
C SER A 718 21.05 -8.37 -6.06
N PHE A 719 21.35 -8.18 -7.35
CA PHE A 719 22.63 -8.48 -7.98
C PHE A 719 23.17 -7.19 -8.60
N ILE A 720 24.29 -6.68 -8.07
CA ILE A 720 24.82 -5.36 -8.43
C ILE A 720 26.20 -5.47 -9.04
N GLY A 721 26.40 -4.82 -10.19
CA GLY A 721 27.64 -4.86 -10.95
C GLY A 721 28.86 -4.61 -10.07
N SER A 722 29.80 -5.55 -10.11
CA SER A 722 31.03 -5.52 -9.33
C SER A 722 32.18 -6.09 -10.15
N GLU A 723 33.32 -5.40 -10.15
CA GLU A 723 34.54 -5.86 -10.80
C GLU A 723 35.38 -6.64 -9.80
N HIS A 724 35.41 -7.97 -9.92
CA HIS A 724 36.25 -8.82 -9.10
C HIS A 724 37.71 -8.74 -9.56
N PRO A 725 38.70 -8.55 -8.65
CA PRO A 725 40.11 -8.40 -9.01
C PRO A 725 40.68 -9.58 -9.83
N GLU A 726 40.17 -10.79 -9.60
CA GLU A 726 40.63 -12.02 -10.26
C GLU A 726 39.68 -12.56 -11.34
N HIS A 727 38.39 -12.21 -11.28
CA HIS A 727 37.34 -12.83 -12.12
C HIS A 727 36.66 -11.84 -13.06
N GLY A 728 36.98 -10.56 -12.97
CA GLY A 728 36.45 -9.52 -13.84
C GLY A 728 34.99 -9.14 -13.53
N PRO A 729 34.23 -8.67 -14.53
CA PRO A 729 32.85 -8.21 -14.36
C PRO A 729 31.89 -9.31 -13.91
N GLY A 730 31.14 -9.05 -12.83
CA GLY A 730 30.05 -9.91 -12.36
C GLY A 730 29.16 -9.13 -11.37
N PHE A 731 28.56 -9.82 -10.39
CA PHE A 731 27.57 -9.22 -9.50
C PHE A 731 27.85 -9.51 -8.02
N ASP A 732 27.82 -8.47 -7.19
CA ASP A 732 27.71 -8.58 -5.74
C ASP A 732 26.27 -8.88 -5.32
N LEU A 733 26.08 -9.84 -4.41
CA LEU A 733 24.76 -10.31 -3.97
C LEU A 733 24.31 -9.64 -2.67
N TRP A 734 23.10 -9.09 -2.68
CA TRP A 734 22.43 -8.49 -1.53
C TRP A 734 21.12 -9.19 -1.20
N VAL A 735 20.78 -9.34 0.08
CA VAL A 735 19.54 -10.01 0.52
C VAL A 735 18.86 -9.29 1.69
N GLY A 736 17.53 -9.40 1.77
CA GLY A 736 16.77 -9.05 2.97
C GLY A 736 16.33 -7.59 3.11
N GLY A 737 16.16 -6.85 2.01
CA GLY A 737 15.68 -5.47 2.03
C GLY A 737 14.15 -5.33 2.02
N GLY A 738 13.66 -4.20 2.54
CA GLY A 738 12.31 -3.73 2.29
C GLY A 738 11.76 -2.74 3.32
N LEU A 739 10.92 -1.83 2.84
CA LEU A 739 10.39 -0.69 3.60
C LEU A 739 9.19 -1.04 4.48
N SER A 740 7.94 -0.82 4.03
CA SER A 740 6.73 -1.04 4.86
C SER A 740 6.86 -0.38 6.25
N THR A 741 6.17 -0.88 7.28
CA THR A 741 6.17 -0.28 8.61
C THR A 741 7.46 -0.48 9.41
N ASN A 742 8.20 -1.57 9.15
CA ASN A 742 9.49 -1.87 9.77
C ASN A 742 10.58 -1.89 8.69
N PRO A 743 11.16 -0.74 8.30
CA PRO A 743 12.11 -0.66 7.20
C PRO A 743 13.45 -1.34 7.55
N MET A 744 14.00 -2.10 6.59
CA MET A 744 15.31 -2.76 6.72
C MET A 744 16.05 -2.66 5.39
N PHE A 745 17.34 -2.33 5.44
CA PHE A 745 18.20 -2.38 4.26
C PHE A 745 18.57 -3.84 3.96
N ALA A 746 18.71 -4.15 2.68
CA ALA A 746 19.34 -5.37 2.22
C ALA A 746 20.79 -5.37 2.69
N GLN A 747 21.32 -6.56 2.99
CA GLN A 747 22.68 -6.75 3.45
C GLN A 747 23.48 -7.46 2.37
N ARG A 748 24.73 -7.06 2.19
CA ARG A 748 25.69 -7.78 1.35
C ARG A 748 25.92 -9.17 1.91
N LEU A 749 25.93 -10.16 1.02
CA LEU A 749 26.31 -11.52 1.37
C LEU A 749 27.83 -11.73 1.29
N GLY A 750 28.55 -10.75 0.72
CA GLY A 750 30.00 -10.79 0.54
C GLY A 750 30.46 -11.75 -0.55
N VAL A 751 29.59 -12.03 -1.54
CA VAL A 751 29.87 -12.96 -2.64
C VAL A 751 29.78 -12.25 -3.98
N TRP A 752 30.61 -12.69 -4.91
CA TRP A 752 30.59 -12.33 -6.32
C TRP A 752 30.02 -13.49 -7.14
N VAL A 753 29.12 -13.18 -8.06
CA VAL A 753 28.39 -14.14 -8.89
C VAL A 753 28.60 -13.79 -10.37
N PRO A 754 29.09 -14.72 -11.21
CA PRO A 754 29.19 -14.49 -12.65
C PRO A 754 27.79 -14.49 -13.29
N LEU A 755 27.65 -13.83 -14.44
CA LEU A 755 26.35 -13.59 -15.10
C LEU A 755 25.53 -14.87 -15.34
N ASP A 756 26.18 -15.97 -15.70
CA ASP A 756 25.57 -17.26 -16.01
C ASP A 756 25.05 -18.01 -14.77
N GLU A 757 25.60 -17.74 -13.59
CA GLU A 757 25.15 -18.33 -12.32
C GLU A 757 24.04 -17.51 -11.63
N VAL A 758 23.82 -16.24 -12.03
CA VAL A 758 22.79 -15.37 -11.42
C VAL A 758 21.40 -16.05 -11.32
N PRO A 759 20.87 -16.73 -12.37
CA PRO A 759 19.56 -17.36 -12.29
C PRO A 759 19.48 -18.52 -11.26
N GLU A 760 20.54 -19.31 -11.15
CA GLU A 760 20.62 -20.43 -10.20
C GLU A 760 20.72 -19.91 -8.76
N VAL A 761 21.58 -18.93 -8.52
CA VAL A 761 21.73 -18.29 -7.21
C VAL A 761 20.44 -17.58 -6.80
N TRP A 762 19.79 -16.88 -7.74
CA TRP A 762 18.47 -16.28 -7.52
C TRP A 762 17.45 -17.33 -7.08
N ALA A 763 17.39 -18.47 -7.78
CA ALA A 763 16.48 -19.56 -7.45
C ALA A 763 16.77 -20.14 -6.06
N GLY A 764 18.04 -20.30 -5.68
CA GLY A 764 18.43 -20.71 -4.33
C GLY A 764 17.89 -19.77 -3.24
N VAL A 765 18.03 -18.46 -3.44
CA VAL A 765 17.48 -17.45 -2.50
C VAL A 765 15.95 -17.54 -2.42
N VAL A 766 15.26 -17.74 -3.55
CA VAL A 766 13.79 -17.90 -3.57
C VAL A 766 13.38 -19.19 -2.84
N ARG A 767 14.12 -20.29 -3.00
CA ARG A 767 13.85 -21.56 -2.30
C ARG A 767 14.06 -21.43 -0.80
N ILE A 768 15.11 -20.76 -0.34
CA ILE A 768 15.28 -20.43 1.08
C ILE A 768 14.05 -19.69 1.60
N PHE A 769 13.58 -18.68 0.86
CA PHE A 769 12.40 -17.94 1.29
C PHE A 769 11.13 -18.80 1.30
N ARG A 770 10.96 -19.68 0.32
CA ARG A 770 9.84 -20.63 0.26
C ARG A 770 9.82 -21.58 1.46
N ASP A 771 10.97 -22.12 1.80
CA ASP A 771 11.15 -23.24 2.73
C ASP A 771 11.27 -22.78 4.19
N TYR A 772 12.01 -21.69 4.42
CA TYR A 772 12.32 -21.17 5.74
C TYR A 772 11.64 -19.84 6.07
N GLY A 773 10.97 -19.18 5.12
CA GLY A 773 10.29 -17.92 5.40
C GLY A 773 9.06 -18.11 6.29
N TYR A 774 8.81 -17.12 7.16
CA TYR A 774 7.70 -17.17 8.11
C TYR A 774 6.36 -17.00 7.41
N ARG A 775 5.39 -17.87 7.72
CA ARG A 775 4.05 -17.89 7.14
C ARG A 775 2.95 -17.65 8.15
N LYS A 776 3.26 -17.54 9.45
CA LYS A 776 2.26 -17.30 10.50
C LYS A 776 1.63 -15.91 10.43
N LEU A 777 2.45 -14.87 10.64
CA LEU A 777 2.01 -13.48 10.72
C LEU A 777 2.32 -12.75 9.41
N ARG A 778 1.28 -12.25 8.73
CA ARG A 778 1.41 -11.57 7.43
C ARG A 778 2.33 -10.35 7.47
N ASN A 779 2.38 -9.62 8.58
CA ASN A 779 3.27 -8.47 8.80
C ASN A 779 4.72 -8.85 9.15
N ARG A 780 5.00 -10.14 9.43
CA ARG A 780 6.34 -10.71 9.70
C ARG A 780 6.77 -11.74 8.64
N ALA A 781 6.09 -11.83 7.51
CA ALA A 781 6.30 -12.88 6.50
C ALA A 781 7.27 -12.53 5.35
N ARG A 782 7.93 -11.36 5.39
CA ARG A 782 8.90 -10.94 4.34
C ARG A 782 10.29 -11.50 4.63
N LEU A 783 11.08 -11.73 3.56
CA LEU A 783 12.44 -12.29 3.66
C LEU A 783 13.34 -11.51 4.62
N LYS A 784 13.21 -10.18 4.67
CA LYS A 784 13.97 -9.32 5.60
C LYS A 784 13.94 -9.78 7.06
N PHE A 785 12.84 -10.36 7.54
CA PHE A 785 12.76 -10.84 8.93
C PHE A 785 13.55 -12.13 9.13
N LEU A 786 13.55 -13.01 8.13
CA LEU A 786 14.37 -14.22 8.16
C LEU A 786 15.85 -13.86 8.15
N VAL A 787 16.26 -12.95 7.27
CA VAL A 787 17.66 -12.47 7.18
C VAL A 787 18.08 -11.78 8.49
N ALA A 788 17.21 -10.97 9.08
CA ALA A 788 17.47 -10.33 10.37
C ALA A 788 17.65 -11.34 11.52
N ASP A 789 16.83 -12.39 11.55
CA ASP A 789 16.89 -13.41 12.60
C ASP A 789 18.08 -14.38 12.37
N TRP A 790 18.50 -14.61 11.13
CA TRP A 790 19.58 -15.55 10.81
C TRP A 790 20.97 -14.91 10.75
N GLY A 791 21.07 -13.65 10.35
CA GLY A 791 22.33 -13.07 9.89
C GLY A 791 22.72 -13.56 8.50
N VAL A 792 23.61 -12.81 7.84
CA VAL A 792 24.06 -13.10 6.46
C VAL A 792 24.95 -14.33 6.38
N GLU A 793 25.70 -14.65 7.44
CA GLU A 793 26.63 -15.78 7.48
C GLU A 793 25.87 -17.11 7.45
N LYS A 794 24.82 -17.25 8.28
CA LYS A 794 23.96 -18.44 8.26
C LYS A 794 23.19 -18.53 6.95
N PHE A 795 22.70 -17.40 6.44
CA PHE A 795 21.99 -17.35 5.17
C PHE A 795 22.86 -17.83 4.01
N ARG A 796 24.10 -17.32 3.93
CA ARG A 796 25.10 -17.72 2.92
C ARG A 796 25.39 -19.22 2.98
N ARG A 797 25.69 -19.73 4.18
CA ARG A 797 26.00 -21.16 4.36
C ARG A 797 24.87 -22.05 3.84
N ILE A 798 23.62 -21.74 4.20
CA ILE A 798 22.45 -22.52 3.74
C ILE A 798 22.27 -22.39 2.22
N LEU A 799 22.49 -21.20 1.65
CA LEU A 799 22.45 -21.01 0.20
C LEU A 799 23.47 -21.89 -0.52
N GLU A 800 24.71 -21.89 -0.06
CA GLU A 800 25.83 -22.65 -0.64
C GLU A 800 25.64 -24.16 -0.45
N GLU A 801 25.34 -24.63 0.77
CA GLU A 801 25.29 -26.05 1.12
C GLU A 801 24.03 -26.75 0.60
N ASP A 802 22.86 -26.13 0.77
CA ASP A 802 21.58 -26.82 0.59
C ASP A 802 20.91 -26.55 -0.77
N TYR A 803 21.26 -25.45 -1.45
CA TYR A 803 20.54 -24.99 -2.64
C TYR A 803 21.37 -24.81 -3.89
N VAL A 804 22.57 -24.22 -3.77
CA VAL A 804 23.50 -24.03 -4.90
C VAL A 804 24.46 -25.22 -5.03
N GLY A 805 24.84 -25.85 -3.92
CA GLY A 805 25.67 -27.06 -3.89
C GLY A 805 27.18 -26.82 -4.04
N HIS A 806 27.62 -25.56 -3.97
CA HIS A 806 29.03 -25.19 -3.90
C HIS A 806 29.21 -23.85 -3.17
N THR A 807 30.45 -23.59 -2.74
CA THR A 807 30.84 -22.30 -2.17
C THR A 807 30.80 -21.22 -3.25
N LEU A 808 30.19 -20.07 -2.94
CA LEU A 808 30.19 -18.92 -3.82
C LEU A 808 31.49 -18.14 -3.65
N ILE A 809 31.96 -17.52 -4.74
CA ILE A 809 33.19 -16.74 -4.77
C ILE A 809 33.04 -15.52 -3.87
N ASP A 810 34.05 -15.18 -3.06
CA ASP A 810 34.03 -13.96 -2.26
C ASP A 810 34.08 -12.71 -3.15
N GLY A 811 33.35 -11.65 -2.79
CA GLY A 811 33.18 -10.47 -3.65
C GLY A 811 33.54 -9.14 -2.98
N PRO A 812 34.22 -8.21 -3.69
CA PRO A 812 34.45 -6.87 -3.18
C PRO A 812 33.13 -6.08 -3.11
N GLU A 813 33.12 -5.06 -2.25
CA GLU A 813 32.04 -4.09 -2.21
C GLU A 813 31.99 -3.28 -3.51
N PRO A 814 30.80 -3.12 -4.13
CA PRO A 814 30.68 -2.25 -5.30
C PRO A 814 30.93 -0.79 -4.89
N GLU A 815 31.64 -0.06 -5.75
CA GLU A 815 31.83 1.38 -5.57
C GLU A 815 30.48 2.10 -5.59
N VAL A 816 30.29 3.04 -4.67
CA VAL A 816 29.03 3.77 -4.55
C VAL A 816 29.03 5.00 -5.44
N TRP A 817 28.05 5.06 -6.35
CA TRP A 817 27.89 6.17 -7.26
C TRP A 817 27.51 7.48 -6.56
N PRO A 818 28.23 8.59 -6.81
CA PRO A 818 27.84 9.92 -6.35
C PRO A 818 26.77 10.56 -7.25
N GLY A 819 25.82 11.28 -6.65
CA GLY A 819 24.82 12.07 -7.37
C GLY A 819 23.62 11.26 -7.88
N TYR A 820 23.01 11.73 -8.98
CA TYR A 820 21.81 11.13 -9.56
C TYR A 820 22.04 9.71 -10.04
N ARG A 821 21.15 8.81 -9.63
CA ARG A 821 21.10 7.41 -10.07
C ARG A 821 20.13 7.17 -11.21
N ASP A 822 19.35 8.18 -11.59
CA ASP A 822 18.44 8.11 -12.72
C ASP A 822 19.18 8.26 -14.06
N HIS A 823 18.40 8.25 -15.14
CA HIS A 823 18.88 8.43 -16.52
C HIS A 823 18.15 9.55 -17.26
N VAL A 824 17.61 10.54 -16.54
CA VAL A 824 16.95 11.72 -17.15
C VAL A 824 17.99 12.56 -17.92
N GLY A 825 17.57 13.13 -19.04
CA GLY A 825 18.40 13.96 -19.91
C GLY A 825 18.96 13.22 -21.12
N VAL A 826 19.88 13.87 -21.82
CA VAL A 826 20.54 13.35 -23.03
C VAL A 826 21.87 12.72 -22.63
N HIS A 827 22.11 11.50 -23.09
CA HIS A 827 23.34 10.77 -22.79
C HIS A 827 23.84 10.02 -24.03
N GLU A 828 25.15 9.91 -24.16
CA GLU A 828 25.79 9.15 -25.24
C GLU A 828 25.92 7.67 -24.87
N GLN A 829 25.61 6.79 -25.81
CA GLN A 829 25.75 5.34 -25.73
C GLN A 829 27.16 4.89 -26.09
N ARG A 830 27.50 3.65 -25.73
CA ARG A 830 28.81 3.04 -26.04
C ARG A 830 29.08 2.85 -27.54
N ASP A 831 28.04 2.82 -28.37
CA ASP A 831 28.12 2.67 -29.83
C ASP A 831 28.14 4.02 -30.57
N GLY A 832 28.18 5.14 -29.85
CA GLY A 832 28.16 6.50 -30.40
C GLY A 832 26.76 7.06 -30.67
N LYS A 833 25.70 6.28 -30.43
CA LYS A 833 24.32 6.76 -30.45
C LYS A 833 23.98 7.50 -29.16
N PHE A 834 22.74 7.94 -29.02
CA PHE A 834 22.24 8.68 -27.85
C PHE A 834 21.00 8.02 -27.27
N TYR A 835 20.75 8.29 -25.99
CA TYR A 835 19.44 8.09 -25.38
C TYR A 835 18.94 9.37 -24.72
N VAL A 836 17.61 9.49 -24.66
CA VAL A 836 16.92 10.62 -24.03
C VAL A 836 16.01 10.07 -22.93
N GLY A 837 16.26 10.47 -21.69
CA GLY A 837 15.41 10.18 -20.55
C GLY A 837 14.50 11.35 -20.20
N VAL A 838 13.22 11.07 -19.99
CA VAL A 838 12.19 12.06 -19.62
C VAL A 838 11.36 11.58 -18.45
N LYS A 839 10.79 12.53 -17.71
CA LYS A 839 10.02 12.25 -16.49
C LYS A 839 8.55 12.68 -16.66
N PRO A 840 7.61 11.73 -16.83
CA PRO A 840 6.22 12.02 -16.52
C PRO A 840 6.09 12.36 -15.03
N THR A 841 5.44 13.48 -14.70
CA THR A 841 5.31 13.91 -13.31
C THR A 841 4.68 12.78 -12.49
N VAL A 842 5.39 12.33 -11.45
CA VAL A 842 5.06 11.16 -10.61
C VAL A 842 4.73 9.85 -11.35
N GLY A 843 5.13 9.73 -12.61
CA GLY A 843 4.85 8.61 -13.51
C GLY A 843 3.41 8.53 -14.01
N HIS A 844 2.63 9.61 -13.93
CA HIS A 844 1.26 9.65 -14.44
C HIS A 844 1.24 9.97 -15.95
N THR A 845 0.43 9.22 -16.69
CA THR A 845 0.22 9.38 -18.14
C THR A 845 -1.20 8.96 -18.53
N GLU A 846 -1.54 9.15 -19.81
CA GLU A 846 -2.80 8.68 -20.39
C GLU A 846 -2.57 7.66 -21.52
N GLY A 847 -3.56 6.82 -21.80
CA GLY A 847 -3.50 5.84 -22.88
C GLY A 847 -3.20 6.44 -24.24
N ASP A 848 -3.89 7.53 -24.59
CA ASP A 848 -3.62 8.30 -25.82
C ASP A 848 -2.19 8.87 -25.86
N GLN A 849 -1.68 9.32 -24.71
CA GLN A 849 -0.30 9.80 -24.61
C GLN A 849 0.68 8.64 -24.86
N LEU A 850 0.44 7.44 -24.33
CA LEU A 850 1.29 6.26 -24.62
C LEU A 850 1.31 5.90 -26.12
N VAL A 851 0.16 5.97 -26.79
CA VAL A 851 0.07 5.77 -28.25
C VAL A 851 0.91 6.81 -28.98
N ARG A 852 0.76 8.08 -28.58
CA ARG A 852 1.52 9.19 -29.16
C ARG A 852 3.03 9.04 -28.93
N LEU A 853 3.47 8.61 -27.76
CA LEU A 853 4.89 8.35 -27.48
C LEU A 853 5.44 7.20 -28.34
N ALA A 854 4.62 6.19 -28.63
CA ALA A 854 4.98 5.14 -29.56
C ALA A 854 5.13 5.67 -31.00
N ASP A 855 4.22 6.54 -31.46
CA ASP A 855 4.35 7.22 -32.76
C ASP A 855 5.66 8.01 -32.85
N LEU A 856 5.95 8.84 -31.85
CA LEU A 856 7.16 9.67 -31.82
C LEU A 856 8.44 8.83 -31.87
N ALA A 857 8.44 7.67 -31.20
CA ALA A 857 9.56 6.74 -31.23
C ALA A 857 9.72 6.11 -32.63
N GLU A 858 8.64 5.60 -33.23
CA GLU A 858 8.69 4.93 -34.53
C GLU A 858 9.08 5.88 -35.67
N GLU A 859 8.57 7.12 -35.66
CA GLU A 859 8.94 8.18 -36.61
C GLU A 859 10.46 8.44 -36.67
N ARG A 860 11.16 8.16 -35.57
CA ARG A 860 12.61 8.39 -35.41
C ARG A 860 13.42 7.09 -35.42
N GLY A 861 12.79 5.97 -35.78
CA GLY A 861 13.45 4.67 -35.86
C GLY A 861 13.86 4.06 -34.52
N ILE A 862 13.32 4.57 -33.40
CA ILE A 862 13.57 4.04 -32.07
C ILE A 862 12.79 2.74 -31.89
N THR A 863 13.48 1.64 -31.58
CA THR A 863 12.84 0.34 -31.37
C THR A 863 12.79 -0.08 -29.90
N GLN A 864 13.41 0.70 -29.01
CA GLN A 864 13.57 0.35 -27.60
C GLN A 864 13.25 1.54 -26.70
N ILE A 865 12.25 1.34 -25.84
CA ILE A 865 11.88 2.25 -24.76
C ILE A 865 12.10 1.50 -23.44
N ARG A 866 12.44 2.25 -22.38
CA ARG A 866 12.69 1.71 -21.06
C ARG A 866 11.94 2.51 -20.01
N THR A 867 11.27 1.81 -19.11
CA THR A 867 10.71 2.40 -17.89
C THR A 867 11.71 2.24 -16.74
N THR A 868 11.58 3.06 -15.70
CA THR A 868 12.58 3.11 -14.63
C THR A 868 11.99 2.89 -13.23
N PRO A 869 12.83 2.62 -12.21
CA PRO A 869 12.40 2.55 -10.81
C PRO A 869 11.96 3.90 -10.21
N ASP A 870 12.29 5.02 -10.84
CA ASP A 870 11.80 6.33 -10.44
C ASP A 870 10.66 6.86 -11.34
N LYS A 871 10.15 6.01 -12.25
CA LYS A 871 8.96 6.25 -13.11
C LYS A 871 9.20 7.21 -14.28
N GLU A 872 10.41 7.20 -14.81
CA GLU A 872 10.80 7.84 -16.05
C GLU A 872 10.56 6.94 -17.27
N LEU A 873 10.75 7.53 -18.45
CA LEU A 873 10.86 6.87 -19.74
C LEU A 873 12.20 7.20 -20.40
N ILE A 874 12.89 6.19 -20.94
CA ILE A 874 14.14 6.35 -21.70
C ILE A 874 13.95 5.84 -23.11
N PHE A 875 14.26 6.68 -24.10
CA PHE A 875 14.24 6.36 -25.52
C PHE A 875 15.68 6.09 -26.00
N LEU A 876 15.94 4.88 -26.51
CA LEU A 876 17.30 4.43 -26.85
C LEU A 876 17.57 4.43 -28.36
N GLY A 877 18.83 4.63 -28.74
CA GLY A 877 19.35 4.31 -30.07
C GLY A 877 19.19 5.44 -31.08
N LEU A 878 19.18 6.68 -30.59
CA LEU A 878 19.05 7.88 -31.39
C LEU A 878 20.36 8.26 -32.06
N GLU A 879 20.29 8.67 -33.32
CA GLU A 879 21.38 9.42 -33.95
C GLU A 879 21.47 10.83 -33.35
N GLN A 880 22.67 11.41 -33.33
CA GLN A 880 22.91 12.70 -32.67
C GLN A 880 22.01 13.82 -33.20
N ASP A 881 21.72 13.83 -34.50
CA ASP A 881 20.90 14.84 -35.17
C ASP A 881 19.40 14.70 -34.89
N ALA A 882 18.94 13.56 -34.36
CA ALA A 882 17.56 13.31 -33.95
C ALA A 882 17.28 13.65 -32.47
N VAL A 883 18.30 13.92 -31.68
CA VAL A 883 18.19 14.14 -30.22
C VAL A 883 17.34 15.36 -29.90
N ASP A 884 17.69 16.52 -30.46
CA ASP A 884 17.00 17.79 -30.16
C ASP A 884 15.55 17.75 -30.67
N ASP A 885 15.32 17.17 -31.86
CA ASP A 885 13.98 17.00 -32.42
C ASP A 885 13.09 16.09 -31.54
N LEU A 886 13.63 14.97 -31.03
CA LEU A 886 12.87 14.14 -30.08
C LEU A 886 12.60 14.90 -28.78
N ALA A 887 13.60 15.57 -28.21
CA ALA A 887 13.45 16.30 -26.96
C ALA A 887 12.35 17.38 -27.08
N GLU A 888 12.33 18.14 -28.18
CA GLU A 888 11.29 19.12 -28.45
C GLU A 888 9.91 18.49 -28.67
N ALA A 889 9.84 17.31 -29.30
CA ALA A 889 8.59 16.59 -29.48
C ALA A 889 8.02 16.07 -28.16
N LEU A 890 8.87 15.53 -27.29
CA LEU A 890 8.49 15.06 -25.95
C LEU A 890 8.07 16.21 -25.04
N GLU A 891 8.74 17.37 -25.11
CA GLU A 891 8.37 18.57 -24.36
C GLU A 891 6.94 19.03 -24.69
N LYS A 892 6.52 18.93 -25.96
CA LYS A 892 5.13 19.25 -26.39
C LYS A 892 4.09 18.30 -25.80
N GLU A 893 4.50 17.09 -25.41
CA GLU A 893 3.67 16.12 -24.69
C GLU A 893 3.78 16.29 -23.16
N GLY A 894 4.44 17.35 -22.69
CA GLY A 894 4.64 17.62 -21.26
C GLY A 894 5.73 16.77 -20.60
N LEU A 895 6.62 16.17 -21.38
CA LEU A 895 7.69 15.28 -20.91
C LEU A 895 9.06 15.89 -21.18
N SER A 896 9.57 16.66 -20.22
CA SER A 896 10.87 17.32 -20.37
C SER A 896 12.04 16.36 -20.15
N ALA A 897 13.08 16.54 -20.97
CA ALA A 897 14.41 15.97 -20.74
C ALA A 897 15.26 16.82 -19.79
N ARG A 898 14.79 18.01 -19.43
CA ARG A 898 15.45 18.94 -18.49
C ARG A 898 14.44 19.44 -17.44
N PRO A 899 13.77 18.53 -16.71
CA PRO A 899 12.83 18.94 -15.67
C PRO A 899 13.58 19.65 -14.54
N SER A 900 12.87 20.48 -13.78
CA SER A 900 13.38 20.98 -12.49
C SER A 900 13.75 19.83 -11.57
N SER A 901 14.65 20.08 -10.62
CA SER A 901 14.94 19.20 -9.48
C SER A 901 13.66 18.65 -8.82
N PHE A 902 12.65 19.50 -8.60
CA PHE A 902 11.37 19.10 -8.01
C PHE A 902 10.61 18.09 -8.85
N ARG A 903 10.42 18.35 -10.16
CA ARG A 903 9.71 17.39 -11.04
C ARG A 903 10.49 16.11 -11.26
N ARG A 904 11.81 16.21 -11.34
CA ARG A 904 12.72 15.07 -11.51
C ARG A 904 12.58 14.07 -10.36
N ASP A 905 12.65 14.56 -9.13
CA ASP A 905 12.78 13.71 -7.95
C ASP A 905 11.49 13.49 -7.15
N ILE A 906 10.39 14.18 -7.49
CA ILE A 906 9.11 13.91 -6.84
C ILE A 906 8.52 12.57 -7.27
N ILE A 907 8.06 11.81 -6.29
CA ILE A 907 7.41 10.52 -6.52
C ILE A 907 6.22 10.32 -5.59
N SER A 908 5.16 9.69 -6.11
CA SER A 908 3.98 9.37 -5.31
C SER A 908 3.52 7.93 -5.53
N CYS A 909 2.80 7.38 -4.54
CA CYS A 909 2.07 6.14 -4.75
C CYS A 909 0.71 6.42 -5.40
N THR A 910 -0.09 5.38 -5.66
CA THR A 910 -1.45 5.54 -6.21
C THR A 910 -2.33 6.43 -5.32
N GLY A 911 -2.26 6.27 -4.00
CA GLY A 911 -3.03 7.10 -3.07
C GLY A 911 -4.51 6.76 -3.03
N LEU A 912 -5.28 7.61 -2.35
CA LEU A 912 -6.71 7.42 -2.06
C LEU A 912 -7.58 7.24 -3.30
N GLU A 913 -7.17 7.82 -4.44
CA GLU A 913 -7.89 7.74 -5.72
C GLU A 913 -8.29 6.30 -6.09
N TYR A 914 -7.38 5.32 -5.96
CA TYR A 914 -7.68 3.92 -6.29
C TYR A 914 -7.27 2.91 -5.23
N CYS A 915 -6.42 3.27 -4.27
CA CYS A 915 -5.87 2.33 -3.30
C CYS A 915 -6.78 2.19 -2.07
N LYS A 916 -7.27 0.96 -1.82
CA LYS A 916 -8.09 0.64 -0.64
C LYS A 916 -7.36 0.79 0.71
N LEU A 917 -6.03 0.90 0.70
CA LEU A 917 -5.22 1.03 1.91
C LEU A 917 -4.79 2.47 2.18
N ALA A 918 -5.05 3.39 1.24
CA ALA A 918 -4.64 4.77 1.38
C ALA A 918 -5.59 5.54 2.31
N LEU A 919 -5.01 6.47 3.05
CA LEU A 919 -5.69 7.40 3.95
C LEU A 919 -5.74 8.81 3.35
N VAL A 920 -4.93 9.08 2.34
CA VAL A 920 -4.81 10.41 1.72
C VAL A 920 -4.55 10.32 0.22
N THR A 921 -4.95 11.36 -0.48
CA THR A 921 -4.71 11.58 -1.90
C THR A 921 -3.24 11.89 -2.13
N THR A 922 -2.60 11.27 -3.13
CA THR A 922 -1.16 11.46 -3.37
C THR A 922 -0.76 11.87 -4.77
N LYS A 923 -1.33 11.29 -5.83
CA LYS A 923 -0.92 11.62 -7.21
C LYS A 923 -1.18 13.07 -7.56
N GLN A 924 -2.45 13.49 -7.49
CA GLN A 924 -2.84 14.86 -7.76
C GLN A 924 -2.12 15.85 -6.82
N ARG A 925 -2.06 15.54 -5.52
CA ARG A 925 -1.36 16.37 -4.53
C ARG A 925 0.13 16.54 -4.83
N ALA A 926 0.81 15.50 -5.31
CA ALA A 926 2.22 15.57 -5.67
C ALA A 926 2.44 16.40 -6.95
N ILE A 927 1.56 16.26 -7.94
CA ILE A 927 1.60 17.09 -9.16
C ILE A 927 1.47 18.57 -8.78
N SER A 928 0.43 18.91 -8.02
CA SER A 928 0.19 20.28 -7.56
C SER A 928 1.32 20.82 -6.66
N LEU A 929 1.93 19.98 -5.82
CA LEU A 929 3.08 20.37 -5.00
C LEU A 929 4.29 20.70 -5.88
N ALA A 930 4.58 19.91 -6.91
CA ALA A 930 5.68 20.22 -7.83
C ALA A 930 5.47 21.55 -8.55
N ASP A 931 4.25 21.80 -9.03
CA ASP A 931 3.89 23.08 -9.68
C ASP A 931 4.11 24.26 -8.73
N GLN A 932 3.65 24.15 -7.48
CA GLN A 932 3.80 25.19 -6.46
C GLN A 932 5.26 25.45 -6.07
N LEU A 933 6.10 24.41 -5.98
CA LEU A 933 7.52 24.55 -5.66
C LEU A 933 8.27 25.25 -6.80
N GLU A 934 8.01 24.89 -8.05
CA GLU A 934 8.60 25.56 -9.21
C GLU A 934 8.18 27.05 -9.28
N GLU A 935 6.89 27.34 -9.05
CA GLU A 935 6.35 28.69 -9.06
C GLU A 935 6.98 29.58 -7.98
N LYS A 936 7.07 29.07 -6.74
CA LYS A 936 7.54 29.86 -5.59
C LYS A 936 9.06 29.89 -5.46
N LEU A 937 9.75 28.80 -5.78
CA LEU A 937 11.19 28.63 -5.48
C LEU A 937 12.09 28.61 -6.71
N GLY A 938 11.52 28.50 -7.92
CA GLY A 938 12.26 28.25 -9.15
C GLY A 938 12.81 26.83 -9.20
N ASP A 939 13.98 26.65 -9.82
CA ASP A 939 14.72 25.39 -9.78
C ASP A 939 15.74 25.38 -8.62
N LEU A 940 16.07 24.19 -8.14
CA LEU A 940 17.07 23.95 -7.10
C LEU A 940 18.38 23.47 -7.76
N ASP A 941 19.50 23.96 -7.24
CA ASP A 941 20.85 23.61 -7.70
C ASP A 941 21.36 22.28 -7.11
N VAL A 942 20.57 21.64 -6.23
CA VAL A 942 20.85 20.33 -5.65
C VAL A 942 19.68 19.37 -5.85
N PRO A 943 19.94 18.05 -5.89
CA PRO A 943 18.87 17.04 -5.85
C PRO A 943 18.03 17.12 -4.57
N LEU A 944 16.71 16.93 -4.69
CA LEU A 944 15.81 16.89 -3.55
C LEU A 944 14.67 15.89 -3.77
N LYS A 945 14.77 14.72 -3.16
CA LYS A 945 13.77 13.66 -3.29
C LYS A 945 12.57 13.86 -2.40
N ILE A 946 11.41 14.06 -3.01
CA ILE A 946 10.13 14.22 -2.32
C ILE A 946 9.24 12.99 -2.57
N SER A 947 8.79 12.33 -1.52
CA SER A 947 8.02 11.08 -1.61
C SER A 947 6.65 11.18 -0.94
N LEU A 948 5.56 11.11 -1.71
CA LEU A 948 4.18 11.13 -1.19
C LEU A 948 3.58 9.72 -1.12
N ASN A 949 3.22 9.29 0.08
CA ASN A 949 2.67 7.97 0.33
C ASN A 949 1.30 8.06 1.00
N GLY A 950 0.31 7.35 0.46
CA GLY A 950 -1.06 7.42 0.98
C GLY A 950 -1.24 6.69 2.32
N CYS A 951 -0.29 5.83 2.71
CA CYS A 951 -0.38 5.04 3.94
C CYS A 951 1.01 4.54 4.37
N PRO A 952 1.14 3.90 5.56
CA PRO A 952 2.40 3.37 6.09
C PRO A 952 3.07 2.24 5.30
N ASN A 953 2.44 1.73 4.22
CA ASN A 953 3.04 0.68 3.39
C ASN A 953 4.28 1.15 2.61
N SER A 954 4.44 2.47 2.45
CA SER A 954 5.60 3.09 1.79
C SER A 954 5.84 2.57 0.37
N CYS A 955 4.78 2.57 -0.44
CA CYS A 955 4.86 2.13 -1.84
C CYS A 955 5.66 3.09 -2.73
N ALA A 956 5.85 4.34 -2.32
CA ALA A 956 6.68 5.34 -3.00
C ALA A 956 7.92 5.72 -2.19
N ARG A 957 8.29 4.91 -1.19
CA ARG A 957 9.60 4.97 -0.49
C ARG A 957 9.79 6.17 0.45
N THR A 958 8.83 6.41 1.35
CA THR A 958 8.86 7.51 2.35
C THR A 958 10.20 7.61 3.09
N GLN A 959 10.73 6.49 3.60
CA GLN A 959 11.84 6.51 4.55
C GLN A 959 13.20 6.79 3.92
N VAL A 960 13.30 6.77 2.59
CA VAL A 960 14.58 6.92 1.85
C VAL A 960 14.49 8.07 0.85
N ALA A 961 13.74 9.11 1.23
CA ALA A 961 13.60 10.36 0.52
C ALA A 961 14.04 11.51 1.43
N ASP A 962 14.58 12.58 0.84
CA ASP A 962 14.96 13.79 1.55
C ASP A 962 13.75 14.37 2.31
N ILE A 963 12.58 14.39 1.65
CA ILE A 963 11.28 14.73 2.25
C ILE A 963 10.30 13.59 2.01
N GLY A 964 10.15 12.73 3.00
CA GLY A 964 9.22 11.62 3.04
C GLY A 964 7.88 11.99 3.69
N LEU A 965 6.79 11.88 2.95
CA LEU A 965 5.44 12.22 3.40
C LEU A 965 4.59 10.95 3.54
N LYS A 966 4.30 10.57 4.80
CA LYS A 966 3.52 9.38 5.15
C LYS A 966 2.09 9.75 5.52
N GLY A 967 1.16 9.41 4.65
CA GLY A 967 -0.27 9.68 4.78
C GLY A 967 -0.92 9.09 6.03
N GLN A 968 -1.75 9.89 6.67
CA GLN A 968 -2.55 9.56 7.84
C GLN A 968 -3.71 10.56 7.96
N ILE A 969 -4.76 10.20 8.71
CA ILE A 969 -5.77 11.18 9.10
C ILE A 969 -5.23 11.99 10.28
N VAL A 970 -5.34 13.31 10.18
CA VAL A 970 -4.91 14.28 11.19
C VAL A 970 -6.12 15.10 11.67
N THR A 971 -5.91 15.91 12.70
CA THR A 971 -6.91 16.84 13.20
C THR A 971 -6.43 18.25 12.87
N ASP A 972 -7.26 19.05 12.23
CA ASP A 972 -6.96 20.46 11.96
C ASP A 972 -7.26 21.35 13.18
N ASP A 973 -7.04 22.65 13.04
CA ASP A 973 -7.19 23.63 14.13
C ASP A 973 -8.65 23.77 14.61
N ASP A 974 -9.60 23.52 13.71
CA ASP A 974 -11.05 23.50 13.98
C ASP A 974 -11.52 22.19 14.64
N GLY A 975 -10.61 21.22 14.83
CA GLY A 975 -10.91 19.92 15.43
C GLY A 975 -11.51 18.91 14.44
N ASN A 976 -11.59 19.23 13.15
CA ASN A 976 -12.06 18.32 12.12
C ASN A 976 -10.99 17.29 11.78
N ARG A 977 -11.44 16.12 11.33
CA ARG A 977 -10.59 15.03 10.88
C ARG A 977 -10.35 15.19 9.38
N VAL A 978 -9.09 15.38 8.99
CA VAL A 978 -8.72 15.72 7.61
C VAL A 978 -7.53 14.89 7.13
N GLU A 979 -7.33 14.86 5.81
CA GLU A 979 -6.14 14.27 5.21
C GLU A 979 -4.87 14.99 5.68
N GLY A 980 -3.82 14.24 6.01
CA GLY A 980 -2.52 14.82 6.34
C GLY A 980 -1.37 13.84 6.27
N PHE A 981 -0.18 14.33 6.58
CA PHE A 981 1.07 13.60 6.46
C PHE A 981 1.87 13.68 7.75
N GLN A 982 2.50 12.56 8.11
CA GLN A 982 3.66 12.57 8.99
C GLN A 982 4.90 12.78 8.12
N VAL A 983 5.74 13.74 8.50
CA VAL A 983 6.98 14.06 7.79
C VAL A 983 8.15 13.21 8.29
N HIS A 984 8.98 12.76 7.35
CA HIS A 984 10.26 12.07 7.53
C HIS A 984 11.30 12.86 6.74
N LEU A 985 12.41 13.26 7.36
CA LEU A 985 13.42 14.12 6.71
C LEU A 985 14.80 13.47 6.67
N GLY A 986 15.53 13.68 5.57
CA GLY A 986 16.94 13.30 5.41
C GLY A 986 17.18 11.81 5.12
N GLY A 987 16.17 11.08 4.65
CA GLY A 987 16.36 9.68 4.25
C GLY A 987 17.02 9.56 2.89
N ALA A 988 17.89 8.56 2.69
CA ALA A 988 18.58 8.38 1.42
C ALA A 988 18.94 6.91 1.14
N LEU A 989 19.24 6.63 -0.12
CA LEU A 989 19.94 5.42 -0.56
C LEU A 989 21.37 5.80 -0.98
N GLY A 990 22.22 4.80 -1.22
CA GLY A 990 23.55 5.01 -1.78
C GLY A 990 24.65 5.34 -0.81
N MET A 991 25.40 6.43 -1.04
CA MET A 991 26.70 6.70 -0.39
C MET A 991 26.61 6.70 1.14
N HIS A 992 25.48 7.18 1.66
CA HIS A 992 25.14 7.15 3.08
C HIS A 992 23.67 6.77 3.21
N PRO A 993 23.33 5.47 3.16
CA PRO A 993 21.95 5.03 3.22
C PRO A 993 21.47 5.16 4.67
N ASP A 994 20.43 5.95 4.88
CA ASP A 994 19.83 6.17 6.19
C ASP A 994 18.32 6.39 6.09
N TRP A 995 17.64 6.24 7.20
CA TRP A 995 16.21 6.46 7.31
C TRP A 995 15.90 7.92 7.61
N GLY A 996 14.86 8.44 6.98
CA GLY A 996 14.34 9.76 7.31
C GLY A 996 13.92 9.86 8.79
N LYS A 997 14.42 10.90 9.47
CA LYS A 997 14.08 11.21 10.86
C LYS A 997 12.63 11.69 10.94
N LYS A 998 11.89 11.16 11.93
CA LYS A 998 10.55 11.67 12.27
C LYS A 998 10.69 12.87 13.20
N LEU A 999 9.99 13.94 12.90
CA LEU A 999 9.86 15.11 13.79
C LEU A 999 8.83 14.83 14.89
N ARG A 1000 9.11 15.26 16.13
CA ARG A 1000 8.30 14.84 17.28
C ARG A 1000 6.96 15.55 17.27
N GLY A 1001 5.87 14.77 17.14
CA GLY A 1001 4.50 15.32 17.16
C GLY A 1001 4.11 16.14 15.93
N HIS A 1002 5.06 16.37 15.01
CA HIS A 1002 4.83 17.18 13.82
C HIS A 1002 4.00 16.40 12.78
N LYS A 1003 2.94 17.06 12.34
CA LYS A 1003 2.01 16.58 11.32
C LYS A 1003 1.60 17.79 10.49
N VAL A 1004 1.38 17.55 9.21
CA VAL A 1004 0.98 18.60 8.27
C VAL A 1004 -0.33 18.17 7.63
N THR A 1005 -1.32 19.06 7.61
CA THR A 1005 -2.56 18.81 6.86
C THR A 1005 -2.25 18.78 5.36
N SER A 1006 -3.06 18.09 4.56
CA SER A 1006 -2.84 18.09 3.11
C SER A 1006 -2.99 19.49 2.50
N ALA A 1007 -3.77 20.37 3.14
CA ALA A 1007 -3.93 21.77 2.73
C ALA A 1007 -2.68 22.59 3.04
N GLY A 1008 -2.10 22.45 4.24
CA GLY A 1008 -0.88 23.16 4.64
C GLY A 1008 0.43 22.55 4.15
N LEU A 1009 0.37 21.52 3.29
CA LEU A 1009 1.55 20.79 2.84
C LEU A 1009 2.48 21.67 2.00
N ASP A 1010 1.92 22.52 1.14
CA ASP A 1010 2.70 23.35 0.23
C ASP A 1010 3.53 24.36 1.01
N ASP A 1011 2.90 25.06 1.96
CA ASP A 1011 3.58 26.05 2.80
C ASP A 1011 4.65 25.41 3.68
N TYR A 1012 4.42 24.19 4.18
CA TYR A 1012 5.44 23.45 4.91
C TYR A 1012 6.66 23.13 4.05
N VAL A 1013 6.46 22.56 2.86
CA VAL A 1013 7.57 22.14 2.00
C VAL A 1013 8.33 23.36 1.47
N VAL A 1014 7.63 24.44 1.12
CA VAL A 1014 8.26 25.71 0.73
C VAL A 1014 9.15 26.22 1.87
N ARG A 1015 8.59 26.34 3.08
CA ARG A 1015 9.32 26.84 4.26
C ARG A 1015 10.57 26.01 4.57
N VAL A 1016 10.47 24.68 4.58
CA VAL A 1016 11.63 23.84 4.91
C VAL A 1016 12.72 23.91 3.84
N VAL A 1017 12.35 24.06 2.57
CA VAL A 1017 13.32 24.23 1.47
C VAL A 1017 13.96 25.62 1.49
N GLU A 1018 13.20 26.67 1.81
CA GLU A 1018 13.75 28.01 2.02
C GLU A 1018 14.73 28.03 3.20
N ASN A 1019 14.34 27.46 4.34
CA ASN A 1019 15.22 27.31 5.50
C ASN A 1019 16.52 26.59 5.14
N TYR A 1020 16.43 25.51 4.35
CA TYR A 1020 17.61 24.82 3.83
C TYR A 1020 18.48 25.75 2.96
N LYS A 1021 17.89 26.45 1.98
CA LYS A 1021 18.62 27.37 1.09
C LYS A 1021 19.31 28.50 1.84
N GLU A 1022 18.68 29.04 2.87
CA GLU A 1022 19.22 30.12 3.70
C GLU A 1022 20.32 29.65 4.67
N ASN A 1023 20.18 28.44 5.21
CA ASN A 1023 21.04 27.94 6.30
C ASN A 1023 22.07 26.91 5.83
N ARG A 1024 22.14 26.59 4.54
CA ARG A 1024 23.23 25.76 3.98
C ARG A 1024 24.57 26.49 4.08
N THR A 1025 25.59 25.73 4.42
CA THR A 1025 26.97 26.20 4.67
C THR A 1025 27.83 26.20 3.41
N SER A 1026 27.40 25.50 2.36
CA SER A 1026 28.05 25.48 1.06
C SER A 1026 27.05 25.15 -0.04
N ALA A 1027 27.43 25.40 -1.30
CA ALA A 1027 26.61 25.04 -2.45
C ALA A 1027 26.47 23.52 -2.64
N ASP A 1028 27.44 22.74 -2.15
CA ASP A 1028 27.49 21.28 -2.30
C ASP A 1028 26.82 20.52 -1.15
N GLU A 1029 26.40 21.21 -0.08
CA GLU A 1029 25.75 20.57 1.07
C GLU A 1029 24.36 20.06 0.66
N GLN A 1030 24.10 18.75 0.78
CA GLN A 1030 22.79 18.20 0.42
C GLN A 1030 21.75 18.47 1.51
N PHE A 1031 20.46 18.44 1.14
CA PHE A 1031 19.36 18.66 2.09
C PHE A 1031 19.46 17.75 3.32
N ARG A 1032 19.73 16.45 3.12
CA ARG A 1032 19.91 15.50 4.22
C ARG A 1032 21.05 15.88 5.18
N ASP A 1033 22.14 16.45 4.68
CA ASP A 1033 23.31 16.79 5.49
C ASP A 1033 22.96 17.98 6.40
N TRP A 1034 22.21 18.94 5.86
CA TRP A 1034 21.63 20.03 6.64
C TRP A 1034 20.65 19.53 7.70
N VAL A 1035 19.74 18.61 7.37
CA VAL A 1035 18.76 18.04 8.32
C VAL A 1035 19.43 17.44 9.56
N LEU A 1036 20.62 16.85 9.43
CA LEU A 1036 21.35 16.25 10.56
C LEU A 1036 21.82 17.28 11.59
N ARG A 1037 22.08 18.52 11.18
CA ARG A 1037 22.58 19.60 12.04
C ARG A 1037 21.55 20.70 12.32
N ALA A 1038 20.48 20.78 11.52
CA ALA A 1038 19.48 21.83 11.64
C ALA A 1038 18.74 21.74 12.99
N PRO A 1039 18.52 22.88 13.66
CA PRO A 1039 17.67 22.92 14.84
C PRO A 1039 16.23 22.52 14.46
N GLU A 1040 15.49 21.89 15.38
CA GLU A 1040 14.19 21.29 15.06
C GLU A 1040 13.16 22.33 14.61
N GLU A 1041 13.28 23.57 15.07
CA GLU A 1041 12.44 24.70 14.69
C GLU A 1041 12.54 25.04 13.21
N GLN A 1042 13.70 24.83 12.58
CA GLN A 1042 13.89 25.06 11.13
C GLN A 1042 13.27 23.94 10.28
N LEU A 1043 12.89 22.82 10.89
CA LEU A 1043 12.34 21.65 10.22
C LEU A 1043 10.80 21.57 10.33
N GLN A 1044 10.17 22.45 11.11
CA GLN A 1044 8.73 22.45 11.44
C GLN A 1044 7.91 23.46 10.63
#